data_AF-A0A151BKH2-F1
#
_entry.id   AF-A0A151BKH2-F1
#
_cell.length_a   1.000
_cell.length_b   1.000
_cell.length_c   1.000
_cell.angle_alpha   90.00
_cell.angle_beta   90.00
_cell.angle_gamma   90.00
#
_symmetry.space_group_name_H-M   'P 1'
#
loop_
_entity.id
_entity.type
_entity.pdbx_description
1 polymer ?
#
loop_
_entity_poly.entity_id
_entity_poly.type
_entity_poly.pdbx_seq_one_letter_code
_entity_poly.pdbx_strand_id
1 'polypeptide(L)'
;MGNHHLDLNGVSDLKELYYETVLVRDGDCRAVIVTPESDEYNRLAKAIQDKIKECSGVLIPIIDGSLYSQAEHGRYNAIMLGNICVNKALIPLYHLYYVLTDREYPGRGCYEVRTVHDPWGLGTNIILLGGSDLEGVRRSVETFLRLIKPGRTIIIKRLLLVKLSDDLKKSWPTSPPTEEEVKKLRGKAREAMITEAHRNLAPYVAYAGFMYYRTGHEAYARLFKEFMYMWEDYSKRPMTSTRKVFGRWGFDADFSLYLVIPAWDLVEESSVFTDEERLRITKVLIDYVRDCVPHVGDVSKEALRHNHSTFAALGLLYAGIYFAKYYRSEEAETWLKTAERCFSPQVKAFKPYEDCNSYQWITLYHTMKYSLVKSDPTFFETGNAKRAVNYAILTMDNLGCHVPYGDVGGWQAGYAYLVPFLEGVAFRLKDGRCLWILEKKGRLGRGRSAPIRMVEVNHYRCDIEPLEPKDMIGVVSFPLERGFFELFKEDSETPYERTFDKIAFRTSFNPDKHYLLLDGTSRGGHAHYDGNAILRITGKGRTFLDDGDYIKSLPKYHNSILVLKDGWSSKVPPFCELEHLADLNEVGFSQSSLKGYSGADWFRSVVWRKERYFLIIDELVAKERNDYSFHCIWRLVGDLEASREGVSVDQKGVKFWLKTLDEYALKFEVDAETGMNWKSYPYAEPLVHVVREVLNKRLEVDESQMFFNLLYISEDGGEQYHISRAGESSVEISGEDNSYIGVNRGGSLSRVRTRMEETSPETDASIYYISPEGFSLVEATRLRWIERLFQSDRPVSIEFNLKTGEGVIVSPHEVRLGFYGGTGIPKVIVDGVEIEAHKVDGLIHLRVDKGRHRIRVLNLVSHGLISRLNGDFRSAQSLTGRAVQRAVEAVGHKNLEEVWCWRNPVEGQSFSSLFTADIDGDGEDEVLVGSTDGWVYTLKGDGTLLWRFKTGERVNSLWAKDIDGDGFGEVMIGSSDANLYVLSYDGKKRWSQALEYHMRKAVVTTVFSYDLDGDGKDEVIAGSENWRYYAFDHSGVLKWFCETVRRSTVGCAADIDNDGKGEVIAGTEYYVWHMIDHKGEKRWSYHPRTPGVNSVAVADLDGNGMKEVIFGGRDAHIHVLTHDGKVMWKRNVGDEVTRVLGVDLDEDGKDEVVAGAMSFNVYVLKGDGTRVWRRNMGDRVTSLTVSKLSKGGGKDVIVGLADGTVHILDCKGEERGRYNFRGEVRELAAADIDGDGVNEIVAITEGTIHALRPVKTLSERGT
;
A
#
# COMPACT_ATOMS: atom_id res chain seq x y z
N MET A 1 -54.78 10.66 6.73
CA MET A 1 -55.09 10.11 5.39
C MET A 1 -54.24 8.86 5.21
N GLY A 2 -54.80 7.78 4.66
CA GLY A 2 -54.37 6.38 4.86
C GLY A 2 -52.89 6.05 4.61
N ASN A 3 -52.38 5.10 5.40
CA ASN A 3 -51.06 4.46 5.26
C ASN A 3 -51.03 3.57 4.01
N HIS A 4 -50.96 4.17 2.82
CA HIS A 4 -50.61 3.44 1.61
C HIS A 4 -49.12 3.67 1.32
N HIS A 5 -48.31 2.62 1.48
CA HIS A 5 -46.94 2.58 0.97
C HIS A 5 -47.00 2.50 -0.56
N LEU A 6 -46.22 3.33 -1.27
CA LEU A 6 -46.14 3.24 -2.73
C LEU A 6 -45.18 2.13 -3.14
N ASP A 7 -45.62 1.28 -4.06
CA ASP A 7 -44.74 0.34 -4.77
C ASP A 7 -43.87 1.13 -5.76
N LEU A 8 -42.56 0.92 -5.70
CA LEU A 8 -41.63 1.55 -6.65
C LEU A 8 -41.68 0.88 -8.04
N ASN A 9 -42.39 -0.23 -8.19
CA ASN A 9 -42.69 -0.80 -9.50
C ASN A 9 -43.74 0.04 -10.21
N GLY A 10 -43.36 0.62 -11.35
CA GLY A 10 -44.29 1.39 -12.17
C GLY A 10 -44.63 2.77 -11.62
N VAL A 11 -43.75 3.39 -10.80
CA VAL A 11 -43.91 4.76 -10.28
C VAL A 11 -44.49 5.69 -11.35
N SER A 12 -45.65 6.27 -11.03
CA SER A 12 -46.34 7.31 -11.82
C SER A 12 -46.37 8.66 -11.10
N ASP A 13 -46.28 8.63 -9.77
CA ASP A 13 -46.40 9.83 -8.93
C ASP A 13 -45.02 10.46 -8.71
N LEU A 14 -44.96 11.79 -8.69
CA LEU A 14 -43.73 12.56 -8.49
C LEU A 14 -43.67 13.16 -7.09
N LYS A 15 -42.45 13.42 -6.58
CA LYS A 15 -42.24 14.32 -5.43
C LYS A 15 -43.03 15.61 -5.65
N GLU A 16 -43.88 15.99 -4.70
CA GLU A 16 -44.66 17.22 -4.80
C GLU A 16 -43.75 18.45 -4.68
N LEU A 17 -43.95 19.45 -5.54
CA LEU A 17 -43.11 20.64 -5.59
C LEU A 17 -43.79 21.87 -4.97
N TYR A 18 -43.41 22.16 -3.72
CA TYR A 18 -43.75 23.39 -2.99
C TYR A 18 -42.87 24.60 -3.41
N TYR A 19 -43.13 25.20 -4.57
CA TYR A 19 -42.36 26.37 -5.07
C TYR A 19 -42.56 27.67 -4.28
N GLU A 20 -43.62 27.74 -3.49
CA GLU A 20 -44.03 28.93 -2.74
C GLU A 20 -43.83 28.70 -1.25
N THR A 21 -43.03 29.55 -0.61
CA THR A 21 -42.85 29.55 0.84
C THR A 21 -43.78 30.55 1.48
N VAL A 22 -44.83 30.06 2.13
CA VAL A 22 -45.91 30.87 2.70
C VAL A 22 -45.53 31.29 4.12
N LEU A 23 -45.31 32.58 4.33
CA LEU A 23 -45.01 33.14 5.66
C LEU A 23 -46.30 33.50 6.41
N VAL A 24 -47.26 34.04 5.67
CA VAL A 24 -48.59 34.43 6.16
C VAL A 24 -49.62 34.08 5.09
N ARG A 25 -50.77 33.51 5.46
CA ARG A 25 -51.90 33.26 4.55
C ARG A 25 -53.18 33.78 5.17
N ASP A 26 -53.83 34.74 4.52
CA ASP A 26 -55.11 35.34 4.92
C ASP A 26 -55.15 35.95 6.34
N GLY A 27 -53.98 36.26 6.90
CA GLY A 27 -53.81 36.73 8.28
C GLY A 27 -53.39 35.65 9.29
N ASP A 28 -53.22 34.39 8.86
CA ASP A 28 -52.70 33.32 9.69
C ASP A 28 -51.17 33.18 9.57
N CYS A 29 -50.51 32.98 10.70
CA CYS A 29 -49.09 32.67 10.77
C CYS A 29 -48.81 31.29 10.15
N ARG A 30 -47.89 31.23 9.18
CA ARG A 30 -47.48 30.00 8.48
C ARG A 30 -45.97 29.76 8.49
N ALA A 31 -45.23 30.57 9.23
CA ALA A 31 -43.79 30.42 9.39
C ALA A 31 -43.31 30.69 10.82
N VAL A 32 -42.06 30.33 11.09
CA VAL A 32 -41.32 30.60 12.33
C VAL A 32 -39.92 31.11 12.00
N ILE A 33 -39.35 31.97 12.85
CA ILE A 33 -37.96 32.42 12.71
C ILE A 33 -37.11 31.62 13.71
N VAL A 34 -36.07 30.95 13.21
CA VAL A 34 -35.15 30.14 14.01
C VAL A 34 -33.79 30.83 14.05
N THR A 35 -33.37 31.23 15.24
CA THR A 35 -32.18 32.07 15.45
C THR A 35 -31.17 31.39 16.38
N PRO A 36 -29.85 31.64 16.20
CA PRO A 36 -28.84 31.36 17.20
C PRO A 36 -29.15 31.97 18.57
N GLU A 37 -28.63 31.34 19.63
CA GLU A 37 -28.64 31.84 21.01
C GLU A 37 -27.65 33.02 21.15
N SER A 38 -28.05 34.20 20.66
CA SER A 38 -27.21 35.41 20.69
C SER A 38 -28.02 36.68 20.52
N ASP A 39 -27.72 37.71 21.32
CA ASP A 39 -28.38 39.02 21.26
C ASP A 39 -28.24 39.71 19.89
N GLU A 40 -27.13 39.47 19.19
CA GLU A 40 -26.91 40.05 17.86
C GLU A 40 -27.81 39.40 16.81
N TYR A 41 -27.93 38.08 16.83
CA TYR A 41 -28.82 37.35 15.93
C TYR A 41 -30.29 37.55 16.30
N ASN A 42 -30.63 37.65 17.58
CA ASN A 42 -31.97 37.98 18.06
C ASN A 42 -32.44 39.35 17.53
N ARG A 43 -31.55 40.35 17.46
CA ARG A 43 -31.87 41.65 16.83
C ARG A 43 -32.18 41.51 15.35
N LEU A 44 -31.44 40.67 14.62
CA LEU A 44 -31.71 40.38 13.21
C LEU A 44 -33.05 39.63 13.02
N ALA A 45 -33.32 38.63 13.85
CA ALA A 45 -34.58 37.89 13.86
C ALA A 45 -35.76 38.83 14.16
N LYS A 46 -35.58 39.76 15.10
CA LYS A 46 -36.59 40.76 15.45
C LYS A 46 -36.88 41.71 14.29
N ALA A 47 -35.87 42.15 13.55
CA ALA A 47 -36.07 42.97 12.35
C ALA A 47 -36.92 42.26 11.28
N ILE A 48 -36.75 40.95 11.10
CA ILE A 48 -37.60 40.13 10.21
C ILE A 48 -39.03 40.07 10.74
N GLN A 49 -39.19 39.74 12.02
CA GLN A 49 -40.51 39.65 12.67
C GLN A 49 -41.28 40.98 12.55
N ASP A 50 -40.62 42.10 12.84
CA ASP A 50 -41.20 43.43 12.79
C ASP A 50 -41.59 43.82 11.35
N LYS A 51 -40.76 43.48 10.35
CA LYS A 51 -41.09 43.74 8.95
C LYS A 51 -42.31 42.94 8.49
N ILE A 52 -42.41 41.67 8.87
CA ILE A 52 -43.56 40.83 8.52
C ILE A 52 -44.83 41.35 9.21
N LYS A 53 -44.73 41.75 10.48
CA LYS A 53 -45.83 42.36 11.22
C LYS A 53 -46.29 43.68 10.60
N GLU A 54 -45.36 44.54 10.18
CA GLU A 54 -45.65 45.78 9.46
C GLU A 54 -46.40 45.51 8.15
N CYS A 55 -45.96 44.50 7.39
CA CYS A 55 -46.53 44.18 6.08
C CYS A 55 -47.86 43.42 6.12
N SER A 56 -48.13 42.64 7.16
CA SER A 56 -49.32 41.74 7.21
C SER A 56 -50.22 41.90 8.43
N GLY A 57 -49.75 42.56 9.49
CA GLY A 57 -50.40 42.57 10.81
C GLY A 57 -50.13 41.34 11.68
N VAL A 58 -49.42 40.32 11.17
CA VAL A 58 -49.21 39.03 11.85
C VAL A 58 -47.85 38.98 12.54
N LEU A 59 -47.84 38.55 13.80
CA LEU A 59 -46.61 38.33 14.56
C LEU A 59 -46.12 36.88 14.37
N ILE A 60 -44.95 36.70 13.77
CA ILE A 60 -44.32 35.39 13.58
C ILE A 60 -43.47 35.01 14.81
N PRO A 61 -43.57 33.79 15.35
CA PRO A 61 -42.77 33.37 16.50
C PRO A 61 -41.27 33.32 16.18
N ILE A 62 -40.44 33.61 17.20
CA ILE A 62 -38.99 33.42 17.18
C ILE A 62 -38.68 32.26 18.12
N ILE A 63 -37.95 31.27 17.63
CA ILE A 63 -37.54 30.09 18.38
C ILE A 63 -36.00 30.01 18.37
N ASP A 64 -35.43 29.66 19.51
CA ASP A 64 -34.01 29.36 19.60
C ASP A 64 -33.68 28.08 18.82
N GLY A 65 -32.59 28.09 18.06
CA GLY A 65 -32.17 26.95 17.23
C GLY A 65 -31.97 25.63 17.99
N SER A 66 -31.72 25.66 19.29
CA SER A 66 -31.63 24.45 20.13
C SER A 66 -32.99 23.86 20.52
N LEU A 67 -34.06 24.64 20.41
CA LEU A 67 -35.43 24.22 20.73
C LEU A 67 -36.22 23.81 19.48
N TYR A 68 -35.70 24.10 18.28
CA TYR A 68 -36.30 23.67 17.03
C TYR A 68 -36.13 22.15 16.86
N SER A 69 -37.23 21.42 17.02
CA SER A 69 -37.26 19.96 17.07
C SER A 69 -38.19 19.36 16.01
N GLN A 70 -38.21 18.03 15.90
CA GLN A 70 -39.11 17.32 14.98
C GLN A 70 -40.60 17.69 15.15
N ALA A 71 -41.03 18.09 16.35
CA ALA A 71 -42.41 18.52 16.59
C ALA A 71 -42.79 19.82 15.85
N GLU A 72 -41.78 20.64 15.51
CA GLU A 72 -41.96 21.86 14.71
C GLU A 72 -41.80 21.59 13.20
N HIS A 73 -41.26 20.44 12.81
CA HIS A 73 -41.15 20.06 11.40
C HIS A 73 -42.55 19.86 10.80
N GLY A 74 -42.81 20.41 9.61
CA GLY A 74 -44.11 20.28 8.93
C GLY A 74 -45.24 21.15 9.49
N ARG A 75 -45.07 21.75 10.68
CA ARG A 75 -46.08 22.65 11.28
C ARG A 75 -46.07 24.04 10.65
N TYR A 76 -44.87 24.56 10.40
CA TYR A 76 -44.63 25.90 9.84
C TYR A 76 -43.44 25.86 8.88
N ASN A 77 -43.44 26.74 7.88
CA ASN A 77 -42.20 27.07 7.16
C ASN A 77 -41.20 27.71 8.13
N ALA A 78 -39.89 27.58 7.91
CA ALA A 78 -38.90 28.18 8.80
C ALA A 78 -38.02 29.22 8.09
N ILE A 79 -37.64 30.27 8.80
CA ILE A 79 -36.59 31.22 8.40
C ILE A 79 -35.42 31.01 9.34
N MET A 80 -34.32 30.42 8.87
CA MET A 80 -33.17 30.05 9.69
C MET A 80 -32.01 31.00 9.46
N LEU A 81 -31.46 31.57 10.54
CA LEU A 81 -30.33 32.50 10.47
C LEU A 81 -29.02 31.79 10.85
N GLY A 82 -27.92 32.17 10.20
CA GLY A 82 -26.57 31.79 10.64
C GLY A 82 -25.92 30.68 9.83
N ASN A 83 -25.16 29.83 10.52
CA ASN A 83 -24.44 28.68 9.97
C ASN A 83 -24.38 27.56 11.01
N ILE A 84 -23.83 26.39 10.64
CA ILE A 84 -23.79 25.20 11.51
C ILE A 84 -23.01 25.39 12.82
N CYS A 85 -22.17 26.42 12.94
CA CYS A 85 -21.39 26.69 14.15
C CYS A 85 -22.17 27.49 15.19
N VAL A 86 -23.20 28.23 14.76
CA VAL A 86 -23.97 29.13 15.63
C VAL A 86 -25.44 28.73 15.77
N ASN A 87 -26.00 27.99 14.80
CA ASN A 87 -27.39 27.54 14.82
C ASN A 87 -27.47 26.01 14.74
N LYS A 88 -27.84 25.37 15.85
CA LYS A 88 -27.95 23.89 15.94
C LYS A 88 -29.01 23.31 14.99
N ALA A 89 -30.05 24.07 14.65
CA ALA A 89 -31.09 23.62 13.72
C ALA A 89 -30.58 23.39 12.29
N LEU A 90 -29.45 23.98 11.91
CA LEU A 90 -28.83 23.82 10.59
C LEU A 90 -28.00 22.52 10.47
N ILE A 91 -27.64 21.89 11.58
CA ILE A 91 -26.73 20.73 11.59
C ILE A 91 -27.29 19.53 10.82
N PRO A 92 -28.54 19.07 11.04
CA PRO A 92 -29.07 17.93 10.29
C PRO A 92 -29.22 18.23 8.80
N LEU A 93 -29.59 19.47 8.45
CA LEU A 93 -29.67 19.92 7.05
C LEU A 93 -28.29 19.88 6.37
N TYR A 94 -27.24 20.24 7.09
CA TYR A 94 -25.87 20.20 6.57
C TYR A 94 -25.40 18.76 6.35
N HIS A 95 -25.68 17.84 7.27
CA HIS A 95 -25.33 16.42 7.09
C HIS A 95 -25.98 15.79 5.83
N LEU A 96 -27.17 16.28 5.47
CA LEU A 96 -27.94 15.90 4.28
C LEU A 96 -27.63 16.71 3.01
N TYR A 97 -26.65 17.62 3.06
CA TYR A 97 -26.27 18.51 1.94
C TYR A 97 -27.28 19.62 1.58
N TYR A 98 -28.35 19.79 2.34
CA TYR A 98 -29.34 20.85 2.11
C TYR A 98 -28.85 22.25 2.44
N VAL A 99 -27.80 22.39 3.23
CA VAL A 99 -27.17 23.69 3.51
C VAL A 99 -25.66 23.53 3.45
N LEU A 100 -24.98 24.59 3.02
CA LEU A 100 -23.53 24.62 2.80
C LEU A 100 -22.79 25.57 3.75
N THR A 101 -23.53 26.39 4.51
CA THR A 101 -22.94 27.47 5.32
C THR A 101 -22.17 26.94 6.51
N ASP A 102 -20.89 27.28 6.57
CA ASP A 102 -20.00 27.07 7.71
C ASP A 102 -19.04 28.27 7.84
N ARG A 103 -17.93 28.14 8.58
CA ARG A 103 -16.98 29.25 8.71
C ARG A 103 -16.16 29.56 7.45
N GLU A 104 -16.16 28.68 6.44
CA GLU A 104 -15.47 28.89 5.16
C GLU A 104 -16.43 29.33 4.06
N TYR A 105 -17.59 28.66 3.90
CA TYR A 105 -18.60 29.00 2.89
C TYR A 105 -19.74 29.83 3.49
N PRO A 106 -20.20 30.92 2.85
CA PRO A 106 -19.79 31.50 1.55
C PRO A 106 -18.58 32.45 1.61
N GLY A 107 -17.94 32.56 2.78
CA GLY A 107 -16.77 33.41 3.02
C GLY A 107 -17.09 34.62 3.87
N ARG A 108 -16.04 35.23 4.42
CA ARG A 108 -16.15 36.38 5.33
C ARG A 108 -16.92 37.55 4.70
N GLY A 109 -17.89 38.12 5.43
CA GLY A 109 -18.77 39.20 4.97
C GLY A 109 -19.64 38.88 3.73
N CYS A 110 -19.61 37.63 3.27
CA CYS A 110 -20.36 37.14 2.11
C CYS A 110 -21.56 36.32 2.59
N TYR A 111 -22.55 36.09 1.73
CA TYR A 111 -23.86 35.64 2.19
C TYR A 111 -24.60 34.78 1.18
N GLU A 112 -25.58 34.06 1.69
CA GLU A 112 -26.56 33.34 0.89
C GLU A 112 -27.98 33.52 1.42
N VAL A 113 -28.93 33.58 0.48
CA VAL A 113 -30.36 33.54 0.75
C VAL A 113 -30.93 32.43 -0.12
N ARG A 114 -31.25 31.30 0.48
CA ARG A 114 -31.73 30.12 -0.25
C ARG A 114 -32.99 29.52 0.34
N THR A 115 -33.82 28.97 -0.52
CA THR A 115 -34.92 28.08 -0.14
C THR A 115 -34.40 26.65 -0.14
N VAL A 116 -34.46 25.99 1.01
CA VAL A 116 -34.36 24.53 1.13
C VAL A 116 -35.77 23.98 0.98
N HIS A 117 -35.99 23.26 -0.11
CA HIS A 117 -37.28 22.73 -0.49
C HIS A 117 -37.62 21.48 0.33
N ASP A 118 -38.78 21.50 0.96
CA ASP A 118 -39.38 20.39 1.74
C ASP A 118 -38.37 19.38 2.33
N PRO A 119 -37.41 19.82 3.16
CA PRO A 119 -36.30 18.97 3.60
C PRO A 119 -36.77 17.75 4.40
N TRP A 120 -37.97 17.83 4.98
CA TRP A 120 -38.55 16.82 5.86
C TRP A 120 -39.65 15.97 5.21
N GLY A 121 -40.10 16.28 3.99
CA GLY A 121 -41.18 15.53 3.32
C GLY A 121 -42.57 15.79 3.90
N LEU A 122 -42.77 16.98 4.46
CA LEU A 122 -43.97 17.38 5.19
C LEU A 122 -44.66 18.61 4.57
N GLY A 123 -44.20 19.06 3.40
CA GLY A 123 -44.77 20.19 2.66
C GLY A 123 -44.41 21.56 3.21
N THR A 124 -43.32 21.67 3.97
CA THR A 124 -42.83 22.94 4.53
C THR A 124 -41.40 23.23 4.10
N ASN A 125 -41.16 24.43 3.58
CA ASN A 125 -39.86 24.90 3.16
C ASN A 125 -39.10 25.61 4.29
N ILE A 126 -37.79 25.71 4.11
CA ILE A 126 -36.90 26.52 4.95
C ILE A 126 -36.27 27.62 4.09
N ILE A 127 -36.24 28.85 4.59
CA ILE A 127 -35.45 29.95 4.02
C ILE A 127 -34.21 30.11 4.89
N LEU A 128 -33.05 29.76 4.35
CA LEU A 128 -31.76 30.00 4.99
C LEU A 128 -31.28 31.41 4.67
N LEU A 129 -30.99 32.16 5.73
CA LEU A 129 -30.32 33.45 5.74
C LEU A 129 -28.90 33.23 6.29
N GLY A 130 -28.01 32.81 5.38
CA GLY A 130 -26.70 32.24 5.72
C GLY A 130 -25.53 33.21 5.52
N GLY A 131 -24.51 33.05 6.35
CA GLY A 131 -23.21 33.70 6.21
C GLY A 131 -22.16 33.04 7.10
N SER A 132 -20.88 33.12 6.71
CA SER A 132 -19.77 32.55 7.50
C SER A 132 -19.52 33.32 8.81
N ASP A 133 -19.91 34.59 8.84
CA ASP A 133 -19.85 35.48 10.00
C ASP A 133 -21.15 36.28 10.14
N LEU A 134 -21.25 37.03 11.24
CA LEU A 134 -22.42 37.86 11.56
C LEU A 134 -22.70 38.92 10.48
N GLU A 135 -21.68 39.47 9.83
CA GLU A 135 -21.83 40.48 8.77
C GLU A 135 -22.45 39.88 7.51
N GLY A 136 -22.01 38.68 7.11
CA GLY A 136 -22.65 37.92 6.04
C GLY A 136 -24.13 37.66 6.34
N VAL A 137 -24.44 37.24 7.58
CA VAL A 137 -25.83 36.99 7.98
C VAL A 137 -26.64 38.27 7.97
N ARG A 138 -26.11 39.40 8.47
CA ARG A 138 -26.77 40.71 8.39
C ARG A 138 -27.14 41.08 6.95
N ARG A 139 -26.23 40.90 6.00
CA ARG A 139 -26.48 41.16 4.57
C ARG A 139 -27.54 40.23 3.99
N SER A 140 -27.53 38.95 4.36
CA SER A 140 -28.58 38.00 3.93
C SER A 140 -29.97 38.45 4.41
N VAL A 141 -30.07 38.96 5.65
CA VAL A 141 -31.29 39.49 6.23
C VAL A 141 -31.73 40.76 5.49
N GLU A 142 -30.84 41.71 5.26
CA GLU A 142 -31.14 42.92 4.48
C GLU A 142 -31.66 42.61 3.07
N THR A 143 -31.05 41.64 2.39
CA THR A 143 -31.50 41.16 1.08
C THR A 143 -32.90 40.54 1.18
N PHE A 144 -33.15 39.72 2.20
CA PHE A 144 -34.44 39.07 2.41
C PHE A 144 -35.55 40.05 2.73
N LEU A 145 -35.31 41.06 3.57
CA LEU A 145 -36.31 42.08 3.95
C LEU A 145 -36.86 42.83 2.72
N ARG A 146 -36.04 43.03 1.68
CA ARG A 146 -36.45 43.69 0.42
C ARG A 146 -37.42 42.84 -0.42
N LEU A 147 -37.51 41.54 -0.14
CA LEU A 147 -38.41 40.61 -0.83
C LEU A 147 -39.81 40.58 -0.21
N ILE A 148 -39.97 41.06 1.03
CA ILE A 148 -41.24 41.08 1.75
C ILE A 148 -42.08 42.26 1.27
N LYS A 149 -43.27 41.97 0.74
CA LYS A 149 -44.23 42.96 0.24
C LYS A 149 -45.46 43.03 1.15
N PRO A 150 -46.10 44.21 1.33
CA PRO A 150 -47.35 44.34 2.10
C PRO A 150 -48.49 43.50 1.54
N GLY A 151 -49.26 42.87 2.43
CA GLY A 151 -50.44 42.06 2.07
C GLY A 151 -50.90 41.14 3.20
N ARG A 152 -52.18 40.74 3.18
CA ARG A 152 -52.73 39.72 4.10
C ARG A 152 -52.16 38.32 3.88
N THR A 153 -51.52 38.10 2.74
CA THR A 153 -50.81 36.87 2.37
C THR A 153 -49.41 37.26 1.92
N ILE A 154 -48.39 36.71 2.58
CA ILE A 154 -46.98 36.92 2.26
C ILE A 154 -46.40 35.60 1.79
N ILE A 155 -45.96 35.58 0.53
CA ILE A 155 -45.38 34.42 -0.15
C ILE A 155 -44.00 34.80 -0.68
N ILE A 156 -43.01 33.97 -0.38
CA ILE A 156 -41.66 34.06 -0.93
C ILE A 156 -41.48 32.94 -1.94
N LYS A 157 -41.20 33.29 -3.20
CA LYS A 157 -40.84 32.32 -4.25
C LYS A 157 -39.48 31.68 -3.96
N ARG A 158 -39.19 30.53 -4.57
CA ARG A 158 -37.88 29.85 -4.48
C ARG A 158 -36.72 30.83 -4.66
N LEU A 159 -35.78 30.82 -3.71
CA LEU A 159 -34.58 31.65 -3.71
C LEU A 159 -33.33 30.76 -3.83
N LEU A 160 -32.35 31.22 -4.60
CA LEU A 160 -31.00 30.67 -4.60
C LEU A 160 -30.02 31.80 -4.94
N LEU A 161 -29.83 32.70 -3.97
CA LEU A 161 -28.96 33.86 -4.09
C LEU A 161 -27.68 33.62 -3.31
N VAL A 162 -26.54 33.56 -3.98
CA VAL A 162 -25.24 33.35 -3.35
C VAL A 162 -24.27 34.46 -3.75
N LYS A 163 -23.60 35.05 -2.76
CA LYS A 163 -22.46 35.94 -2.96
C LYS A 163 -21.27 35.30 -2.26
N LEU A 164 -20.24 34.94 -3.03
CA LEU A 164 -19.01 34.32 -2.53
C LEU A 164 -17.89 35.35 -2.33
N SER A 165 -16.98 35.06 -1.39
CA SER A 165 -15.73 35.80 -1.22
C SER A 165 -14.78 35.59 -2.39
N ASP A 166 -13.86 36.54 -2.61
CA ASP A 166 -12.92 36.47 -3.74
C ASP A 166 -11.96 35.28 -3.66
N ASP A 167 -11.65 34.80 -2.46
CA ASP A 167 -10.80 33.61 -2.30
C ASP A 167 -11.53 32.33 -2.70
N LEU A 168 -12.81 32.20 -2.38
CA LEU A 168 -13.61 31.06 -2.84
C LEU A 168 -13.85 31.14 -4.36
N LYS A 169 -13.97 32.34 -4.95
CA LYS A 169 -14.06 32.50 -6.41
C LYS A 169 -12.84 31.96 -7.15
N LYS A 170 -11.65 31.96 -6.54
CA LYS A 170 -10.43 31.39 -7.15
C LYS A 170 -10.46 29.87 -7.21
N SER A 171 -11.17 29.24 -6.28
CA SER A 171 -11.20 27.79 -6.15
C SER A 171 -12.45 27.17 -6.80
N TRP A 172 -13.48 27.98 -7.08
CA TRP A 172 -14.82 27.53 -7.46
C TRP A 172 -15.45 28.50 -8.49
N PRO A 173 -16.02 28.00 -9.60
CA PRO A 173 -16.59 28.89 -10.61
C PRO A 173 -17.87 29.56 -10.09
N THR A 174 -18.00 30.86 -10.32
CA THR A 174 -19.17 31.68 -9.92
C THR A 174 -20.04 32.14 -11.09
N SER A 175 -19.60 31.80 -12.29
CA SER A 175 -20.29 32.05 -13.55
C SER A 175 -20.91 30.76 -14.07
N PRO A 176 -21.90 30.83 -14.97
CA PRO A 176 -22.29 29.66 -15.75
C PRO A 176 -21.05 29.10 -16.48
N PRO A 177 -20.97 27.77 -16.69
CA PRO A 177 -19.85 27.17 -17.37
C PRO A 177 -19.78 27.70 -18.81
N THR A 178 -18.58 28.04 -19.25
CA THR A 178 -18.30 28.48 -20.62
C THR A 178 -18.53 27.34 -21.62
N GLU A 179 -18.71 27.66 -22.90
CA GLU A 179 -18.89 26.64 -23.95
C GLU A 179 -17.69 25.67 -24.02
N GLU A 180 -16.48 26.17 -23.80
CA GLU A 180 -15.26 25.37 -23.77
C GLU A 180 -15.23 24.40 -22.58
N GLU A 181 -15.61 24.86 -21.38
CA GLU A 181 -15.71 24.01 -20.18
C GLU A 181 -16.78 22.93 -20.36
N VAL A 182 -17.93 23.29 -20.91
CA VAL A 182 -19.01 22.34 -21.25
C VAL A 182 -18.49 21.28 -22.23
N LYS A 183 -17.80 21.69 -23.30
CA LYS A 183 -17.22 20.78 -24.30
C LYS A 183 -16.21 19.82 -23.65
N LYS A 184 -15.36 20.32 -22.74
CA LYS A 184 -14.38 19.53 -22.01
C LYS A 184 -15.03 18.51 -21.08
N LEU A 185 -16.05 18.91 -20.31
CA LEU A 185 -16.79 18.00 -19.42
C LEU A 185 -17.49 16.90 -20.22
N ARG A 186 -18.16 17.24 -21.34
CA ARG A 186 -18.77 16.26 -22.24
C ARG A 186 -17.76 15.28 -22.83
N GLY A 187 -16.60 15.78 -23.27
CA GLY A 187 -15.52 14.93 -23.79
C GLY A 187 -15.07 13.89 -22.78
N LYS A 188 -14.78 14.34 -21.54
CA LYS A 188 -14.38 13.45 -20.45
C LYS A 188 -15.46 12.45 -20.06
N ALA A 189 -16.71 12.88 -19.95
CA ALA A 189 -17.84 12.01 -19.66
C ALA A 189 -18.01 10.92 -20.73
N ARG A 190 -17.87 11.28 -22.01
CA ARG A 190 -17.91 10.30 -23.12
C ARG A 190 -16.74 9.34 -23.09
N GLU A 191 -15.53 9.83 -22.84
CA GLU A 191 -14.34 9.00 -22.73
C GLU A 191 -14.46 8.00 -21.57
N ALA A 192 -14.90 8.44 -20.39
CA ALA A 192 -15.15 7.59 -19.23
C ALA A 192 -16.16 6.47 -19.55
N MET A 193 -17.20 6.79 -20.30
CA MET A 193 -18.22 5.84 -20.75
C MET A 193 -17.68 4.84 -21.80
N ILE A 194 -16.85 5.29 -22.74
CA ILE A 194 -16.27 4.43 -23.79
C ILE A 194 -15.23 3.47 -23.19
N THR A 195 -14.45 3.96 -22.23
CA THR A 195 -13.38 3.20 -21.57
C THR A 195 -13.85 2.41 -20.34
N GLU A 196 -15.12 2.54 -19.96
CA GLU A 196 -15.70 1.98 -18.73
C GLU A 196 -14.85 2.25 -17.49
N ALA A 197 -14.40 3.49 -17.35
CA ALA A 197 -13.47 3.91 -16.31
C ALA A 197 -13.96 3.55 -14.90
N HIS A 198 -13.02 3.33 -13.97
CA HIS A 198 -13.24 2.94 -12.57
C HIS A 198 -14.16 3.90 -11.77
N ARG A 199 -14.49 5.07 -12.32
CA ARG A 199 -15.57 5.96 -11.91
C ARG A 199 -16.11 6.61 -13.18
N ASN A 200 -17.25 6.11 -13.67
CA ASN A 200 -17.69 6.34 -15.04
C ASN A 200 -18.44 7.68 -15.16
N LEU A 201 -19.77 7.70 -15.24
CA LEU A 201 -20.56 8.91 -15.51
C LEU A 201 -21.10 9.55 -14.23
N ALA A 202 -21.33 8.75 -13.18
CA ALA A 202 -21.93 9.22 -11.93
C ALA A 202 -21.20 10.40 -11.24
N PRO A 203 -19.84 10.49 -11.24
CA PRO A 203 -19.15 11.66 -10.69
C PRO A 203 -19.48 12.97 -11.43
N TYR A 204 -19.70 12.91 -12.75
CA TYR A 204 -20.03 14.07 -13.57
C TYR A 204 -21.48 14.51 -13.35
N VAL A 205 -22.39 13.54 -13.18
CA VAL A 205 -23.77 13.79 -12.75
C VAL A 205 -23.78 14.52 -11.41
N ALA A 206 -23.11 13.95 -10.40
CA ALA A 206 -23.06 14.55 -9.07
C ALA A 206 -22.43 15.96 -9.10
N TYR A 207 -21.31 16.13 -9.81
CA TYR A 207 -20.66 17.42 -10.01
C TYR A 207 -21.63 18.47 -10.54
N ALA A 208 -22.36 18.17 -11.63
CA ALA A 208 -23.32 19.10 -12.21
C ALA A 208 -24.41 19.51 -11.20
N GLY A 209 -24.91 18.57 -10.41
CA GLY A 209 -25.98 18.86 -9.45
C GLY A 209 -25.52 19.73 -8.27
N PHE A 210 -24.38 19.39 -7.67
CA PHE A 210 -23.81 20.22 -6.60
C PHE A 210 -23.38 21.60 -7.09
N MET A 211 -22.89 21.72 -8.34
CA MET A 211 -22.55 23.01 -8.92
C MET A 211 -23.77 23.88 -9.21
N TYR A 212 -24.90 23.31 -9.64
CA TYR A 212 -26.17 24.02 -9.68
C TYR A 212 -26.54 24.54 -8.29
N TYR A 213 -26.55 23.65 -7.29
CA TYR A 213 -26.99 24.01 -5.94
C TYR A 213 -26.12 25.06 -5.25
N ARG A 214 -24.86 25.15 -5.68
CA ARG A 214 -23.88 26.09 -5.16
C ARG A 214 -23.90 27.45 -5.84
N THR A 215 -24.22 27.50 -7.13
CA THR A 215 -24.11 28.70 -7.97
C THR A 215 -25.45 29.32 -8.36
N GLY A 216 -26.52 28.52 -8.40
CA GLY A 216 -27.83 28.89 -8.91
C GLY A 216 -27.93 28.98 -10.43
N HIS A 217 -26.88 28.61 -11.18
CA HIS A 217 -26.90 28.70 -12.65
C HIS A 217 -27.53 27.47 -13.29
N GLU A 218 -28.68 27.67 -13.96
CA GLU A 218 -29.45 26.64 -14.66
C GLU A 218 -28.67 25.85 -15.73
N ALA A 219 -27.55 26.40 -16.22
CA ALA A 219 -26.65 25.69 -17.13
C ALA A 219 -26.10 24.38 -16.51
N TYR A 220 -25.86 24.35 -15.20
CA TYR A 220 -25.44 23.13 -14.51
C TYR A 220 -26.59 22.13 -14.35
N ALA A 221 -27.83 22.57 -14.13
CA ALA A 221 -28.99 21.68 -14.14
C ALA A 221 -29.23 21.05 -15.52
N ARG A 222 -28.98 21.80 -16.62
CA ARG A 222 -29.01 21.25 -17.99
C ARG A 222 -27.93 20.19 -18.20
N LEU A 223 -26.71 20.41 -17.70
CA LEU A 223 -25.64 19.42 -17.74
C LEU A 223 -25.99 18.16 -16.93
N PHE A 224 -26.59 18.32 -15.75
CA PHE A 224 -27.06 17.20 -14.94
C PHE A 224 -28.03 16.33 -15.75
N LYS A 225 -29.03 16.96 -16.38
CA LYS A 225 -30.01 16.27 -17.24
C LYS A 225 -29.33 15.51 -18.38
N GLU A 226 -28.41 16.16 -19.09
CA GLU A 226 -27.68 15.57 -20.21
C GLU A 226 -26.88 14.34 -19.77
N PHE A 227 -26.12 14.45 -18.67
CA PHE A 227 -25.34 13.34 -18.16
C PHE A 227 -26.20 12.20 -17.62
N MET A 228 -27.36 12.49 -17.02
CA MET A 228 -28.33 11.45 -16.64
C MET A 228 -28.84 10.66 -17.84
N TYR A 229 -29.14 11.32 -18.95
CA TYR A 229 -29.58 10.62 -20.17
C TYR A 229 -28.45 9.82 -20.82
N MET A 230 -27.24 10.38 -20.87
CA MET A 230 -26.07 9.63 -21.32
C MET A 230 -25.83 8.37 -20.48
N TRP A 231 -26.03 8.48 -19.17
CA TRP A 231 -25.85 7.37 -18.24
C TRP A 231 -26.95 6.33 -18.43
N GLU A 232 -28.21 6.73 -18.56
CA GLU A 232 -29.31 5.82 -18.91
C GLU A 232 -29.03 5.07 -20.22
N ASP A 233 -28.58 5.77 -21.26
CA ASP A 233 -28.23 5.15 -22.54
C ASP A 233 -27.09 4.15 -22.37
N TYR A 234 -26.08 4.47 -21.56
CA TYR A 234 -25.02 3.55 -21.20
C TYR A 234 -25.57 2.27 -20.55
N SER A 235 -26.48 2.39 -19.58
CA SER A 235 -27.08 1.26 -18.88
C SER A 235 -27.82 0.27 -19.79
N LYS A 236 -28.27 0.72 -20.98
CA LYS A 236 -29.00 -0.09 -21.97
C LYS A 236 -28.10 -0.73 -23.02
N ARG A 237 -26.80 -0.41 -23.06
CA ARG A 237 -25.86 -1.02 -24.01
C ARG A 237 -25.63 -2.50 -23.70
N PRO A 238 -25.17 -3.31 -24.67
CA PRO A 238 -24.77 -4.70 -24.42
C PRO A 238 -23.80 -4.85 -23.25
N MET A 239 -23.90 -5.96 -22.51
CA MET A 239 -23.04 -6.24 -21.35
C MET A 239 -21.61 -6.55 -21.77
N THR A 240 -20.66 -5.73 -21.32
CA THR A 240 -19.22 -5.97 -21.36
C THR A 240 -18.79 -6.91 -20.23
N SER A 241 -17.53 -7.36 -20.23
CA SER A 241 -16.93 -8.11 -19.12
C SER A 241 -17.07 -7.37 -17.79
N THR A 242 -16.72 -6.08 -17.75
CA THR A 242 -16.89 -5.21 -16.57
C THR A 242 -18.32 -5.20 -16.06
N ARG A 243 -19.30 -5.01 -16.95
CA ARG A 243 -20.73 -4.88 -16.55
C ARG A 243 -21.38 -6.22 -16.19
N LYS A 244 -20.81 -7.35 -16.61
CA LYS A 244 -21.19 -8.67 -16.09
C LYS A 244 -20.78 -8.85 -14.62
N VAL A 245 -19.70 -8.20 -14.19
CA VAL A 245 -19.20 -8.27 -12.81
C VAL A 245 -19.87 -7.23 -11.91
N PHE A 246 -19.92 -5.97 -12.36
CA PHE A 246 -20.36 -4.84 -11.55
C PHE A 246 -21.81 -4.40 -11.82
N GLY A 247 -22.57 -5.15 -12.60
CA GLY A 247 -23.93 -4.79 -12.96
C GLY A 247 -24.02 -3.84 -14.15
N ARG A 248 -25.25 -3.48 -14.54
CA ARG A 248 -25.50 -2.73 -15.78
C ARG A 248 -24.93 -1.31 -15.73
N TRP A 249 -24.58 -0.79 -14.56
CA TRP A 249 -23.95 0.53 -14.43
C TRP A 249 -22.42 0.48 -14.34
N GLY A 250 -21.81 -0.71 -14.46
CA GLY A 250 -20.38 -0.89 -14.33
C GLY A 250 -19.88 -0.46 -12.95
N PHE A 251 -18.65 0.06 -12.88
CA PHE A 251 -18.06 0.52 -11.60
C PHE A 251 -18.89 1.59 -10.87
N ASP A 252 -19.79 2.32 -11.55
CA ASP A 252 -20.63 3.31 -10.86
C ASP A 252 -21.58 2.66 -9.85
N ALA A 253 -22.01 1.40 -10.04
CA ALA A 253 -22.88 0.68 -9.08
C ALA A 253 -22.22 0.49 -7.70
N ASP A 254 -20.89 0.48 -7.66
CA ASP A 254 -20.11 0.21 -6.46
C ASP A 254 -19.76 1.50 -5.69
N PHE A 255 -19.49 2.62 -6.38
CA PHE A 255 -18.83 3.78 -5.75
C PHE A 255 -19.64 5.07 -5.58
N SER A 256 -20.62 5.36 -6.45
CA SER A 256 -21.04 6.76 -6.67
C SER A 256 -22.42 7.14 -6.10
N LEU A 257 -23.19 6.17 -5.61
CA LEU A 257 -24.59 6.38 -5.23
C LEU A 257 -24.77 7.46 -4.15
N TYR A 258 -23.88 7.52 -3.16
CA TYR A 258 -23.97 8.46 -2.04
C TYR A 258 -23.81 9.95 -2.45
N LEU A 259 -23.39 10.22 -3.69
CA LEU A 259 -23.28 11.58 -4.24
C LEU A 259 -24.40 11.90 -5.23
N VAL A 260 -24.88 10.90 -5.97
CA VAL A 260 -25.88 11.12 -7.04
C VAL A 260 -27.27 11.43 -6.49
N ILE A 261 -27.76 10.68 -5.49
CA ILE A 261 -29.10 10.91 -4.93
C ILE A 261 -29.19 12.28 -4.25
N PRO A 262 -28.24 12.70 -3.39
CA PRO A 262 -28.26 14.05 -2.86
C PRO A 262 -28.22 15.11 -3.96
N ALA A 263 -27.39 14.93 -5.00
CA ALA A 263 -27.34 15.87 -6.11
C ALA A 263 -28.69 15.98 -6.85
N TRP A 264 -29.41 14.87 -7.03
CA TRP A 264 -30.76 14.88 -7.61
C TRP A 264 -31.76 15.66 -6.74
N ASP A 265 -31.80 15.37 -5.44
CA ASP A 265 -32.72 16.04 -4.49
C ASP A 265 -32.51 17.56 -4.48
N LEU A 266 -31.30 18.03 -4.73
CA LEU A 266 -30.94 19.46 -4.77
C LEU A 266 -31.26 20.16 -6.10
N VAL A 267 -31.37 19.43 -7.22
CA VAL A 267 -31.66 20.01 -8.55
C VAL A 267 -33.09 19.82 -9.02
N GLU A 268 -33.82 18.86 -8.44
CA GLU A 268 -35.11 18.40 -8.95
C GLU A 268 -36.13 19.53 -9.10
N GLU A 269 -36.09 20.56 -8.23
CA GLU A 269 -37.02 21.70 -8.33
C GLU A 269 -36.60 22.79 -9.35
N SER A 270 -35.53 22.56 -10.11
CA SER A 270 -35.15 23.45 -11.22
C SER A 270 -36.24 23.46 -12.29
N SER A 271 -36.51 24.64 -12.85
CA SER A 271 -37.40 24.78 -14.01
C SER A 271 -36.86 24.17 -15.31
N VAL A 272 -35.64 23.61 -15.30
CA VAL A 272 -35.06 22.90 -16.45
C VAL A 272 -35.73 21.55 -16.70
N PHE A 273 -36.36 20.97 -15.68
CA PHE A 273 -36.99 19.66 -15.76
C PHE A 273 -38.51 19.80 -15.89
N THR A 274 -39.09 19.12 -16.88
CA THR A 274 -40.54 18.88 -16.90
C THR A 274 -40.90 17.70 -16.00
N ASP A 275 -42.18 17.54 -15.65
CA ASP A 275 -42.64 16.40 -14.85
C ASP A 275 -42.34 15.04 -15.53
N GLU A 276 -42.46 14.97 -16.86
CA GLU A 276 -42.08 13.77 -17.62
C GLU A 276 -40.59 13.45 -17.49
N GLU A 277 -39.73 14.47 -17.57
CA GLU A 277 -38.28 14.32 -17.41
C GLU A 277 -37.90 13.94 -15.97
N ARG A 278 -38.56 14.54 -14.97
CA ARG A 278 -38.40 14.15 -13.56
C ARG A 278 -38.79 12.70 -13.33
N LEU A 279 -39.90 12.26 -13.94
CA LEU A 279 -40.36 10.88 -13.81
C LEU A 279 -39.37 9.91 -14.44
N ARG A 280 -38.85 10.24 -15.62
CA ARG A 280 -37.81 9.47 -16.31
C ARG A 280 -36.56 9.33 -15.45
N ILE A 281 -36.03 10.44 -14.93
CA ILE A 281 -34.82 10.44 -14.08
C ILE A 281 -35.07 9.64 -12.80
N THR A 282 -36.22 9.81 -12.15
CA THR A 282 -36.59 9.06 -10.94
C THR A 282 -36.58 7.55 -11.20
N LYS A 283 -37.16 7.10 -12.32
CA LYS A 283 -37.15 5.68 -12.71
C LYS A 283 -35.73 5.15 -12.91
N VAL A 284 -34.87 5.92 -13.58
CA VAL A 284 -33.46 5.57 -13.76
C VAL A 284 -32.74 5.43 -12.41
N LEU A 285 -33.01 6.32 -11.45
CA LEU A 285 -32.40 6.28 -10.13
C LEU A 285 -32.87 5.09 -9.30
N ILE A 286 -34.16 4.73 -9.33
CA ILE A 286 -34.68 3.51 -8.68
C ILE A 286 -33.95 2.28 -9.23
N ASP A 287 -33.84 2.22 -10.56
CA ASP A 287 -33.16 1.16 -11.30
C ASP A 287 -31.69 1.05 -10.93
N TYR A 288 -31.00 2.18 -10.78
CA TYR A 288 -29.61 2.24 -10.34
C TYR A 288 -29.45 1.81 -8.88
N VAL A 289 -30.29 2.30 -7.96
CA VAL A 289 -30.24 1.92 -6.54
C VAL A 289 -30.42 0.41 -6.38
N ARG A 290 -31.36 -0.20 -7.11
CA ARG A 290 -31.57 -1.65 -7.10
C ARG A 290 -30.34 -2.44 -7.57
N ASP A 291 -29.62 -1.93 -8.58
CA ASP A 291 -28.36 -2.50 -9.06
C ASP A 291 -27.24 -2.36 -8.00
N CYS A 292 -27.28 -1.31 -7.16
CA CYS A 292 -26.30 -1.07 -6.10
C CYS A 292 -26.47 -2.00 -4.88
N VAL A 293 -27.69 -2.50 -4.60
CA VAL A 293 -28.00 -3.27 -3.37
C VAL A 293 -27.06 -4.49 -3.17
N PRO A 294 -26.81 -5.35 -4.18
CA PRO A 294 -25.93 -6.51 -4.01
C PRO A 294 -24.48 -6.15 -3.65
N HIS A 295 -24.01 -4.96 -4.03
CA HIS A 295 -22.63 -4.51 -3.78
C HIS A 295 -22.34 -4.20 -2.30
N VAL A 296 -23.37 -4.09 -1.46
CA VAL A 296 -23.18 -4.02 0.00
C VAL A 296 -22.54 -5.31 0.55
N GLY A 297 -22.78 -6.44 -0.10
CA GLY A 297 -22.31 -7.76 0.34
C GLY A 297 -23.12 -8.32 1.53
N ASP A 298 -22.56 -9.34 2.19
CA ASP A 298 -23.21 -10.02 3.30
C ASP A 298 -23.14 -9.21 4.61
N VAL A 299 -24.25 -8.55 4.94
CA VAL A 299 -24.43 -7.80 6.20
C VAL A 299 -25.19 -8.59 7.27
N SER A 300 -25.39 -9.90 7.09
CA SER A 300 -25.98 -10.75 8.13
C SER A 300 -25.03 -10.99 9.31
N LYS A 301 -23.72 -10.91 9.07
CA LYS A 301 -22.67 -11.06 10.08
C LYS A 301 -22.35 -9.71 10.72
N GLU A 302 -22.28 -9.65 12.05
CA GLU A 302 -21.77 -8.49 12.79
C GLU A 302 -20.24 -8.49 12.78
N ALA A 303 -19.64 -7.81 11.80
CA ALA A 303 -18.20 -7.76 11.59
C ALA A 303 -17.75 -6.37 11.10
N LEU A 304 -16.45 -6.06 11.23
CA LEU A 304 -15.85 -4.88 10.60
C LEU A 304 -16.05 -4.93 9.08
N ARG A 305 -16.14 -3.75 8.46
CA ARG A 305 -16.53 -3.65 7.05
C ARG A 305 -15.37 -3.28 6.14
N HIS A 306 -15.39 -3.89 4.97
CA HIS A 306 -14.56 -3.50 3.83
C HIS A 306 -15.16 -2.28 3.14
N ASN A 307 -14.32 -1.44 2.54
CA ASN A 307 -14.73 -0.17 1.98
C ASN A 307 -15.79 -0.29 0.88
N HIS A 308 -15.72 -1.31 0.01
CA HIS A 308 -16.73 -1.59 -1.02
C HIS A 308 -18.13 -1.74 -0.41
N SER A 309 -18.28 -2.47 0.70
CA SER A 309 -19.55 -2.58 1.41
C SER A 309 -20.07 -1.24 1.92
N THR A 310 -19.17 -0.35 2.36
CA THR A 310 -19.55 0.94 2.91
C THR A 310 -19.92 1.99 1.87
N PHE A 311 -19.38 1.94 0.65
CA PHE A 311 -19.80 2.82 -0.44
C PHE A 311 -21.27 2.60 -0.80
N ALA A 312 -21.63 1.37 -1.14
CA ALA A 312 -22.99 1.00 -1.48
C ALA A 312 -23.93 1.26 -0.31
N ALA A 313 -23.54 0.90 0.93
CA ALA A 313 -24.38 1.12 2.12
C ALA A 313 -24.62 2.60 2.42
N LEU A 314 -23.61 3.46 2.26
CA LEU A 314 -23.80 4.91 2.42
C LEU A 314 -24.71 5.47 1.31
N GLY A 315 -24.61 4.93 0.09
CA GLY A 315 -25.52 5.22 -0.99
C GLY A 315 -26.97 4.83 -0.67
N LEU A 316 -27.18 3.62 -0.14
CA LEU A 316 -28.49 3.14 0.30
C LEU A 316 -29.07 3.98 1.44
N LEU A 317 -28.24 4.55 2.33
CA LEU A 317 -28.70 5.50 3.34
C LEU A 317 -29.34 6.73 2.70
N TYR A 318 -28.66 7.37 1.74
CA TYR A 318 -29.19 8.58 1.08
C TYR A 318 -30.39 8.27 0.16
N ALA A 319 -30.34 7.17 -0.60
CA ALA A 319 -31.46 6.68 -1.39
C ALA A 319 -32.68 6.38 -0.51
N GLY A 320 -32.47 5.64 0.58
CA GLY A 320 -33.50 5.31 1.56
C GLY A 320 -34.14 6.56 2.16
N ILE A 321 -33.33 7.56 2.55
CA ILE A 321 -33.85 8.84 3.07
C ILE A 321 -34.72 9.56 2.04
N TYR A 322 -34.30 9.63 0.77
CA TYR A 322 -35.07 10.29 -0.28
C TYR A 322 -36.39 9.57 -0.58
N PHE A 323 -36.34 8.27 -0.85
CA PHE A 323 -37.52 7.50 -1.28
C PHE A 323 -38.48 7.16 -0.12
N ALA A 324 -37.99 6.93 1.10
CA ALA A 324 -38.86 6.76 2.26
C ALA A 324 -39.59 8.08 2.58
N LYS A 325 -38.89 9.22 2.45
CA LYS A 325 -39.46 10.55 2.70
C LYS A 325 -40.52 10.96 1.68
N TYR A 326 -40.20 10.93 0.38
CA TYR A 326 -41.08 11.49 -0.65
C TYR A 326 -42.05 10.48 -1.28
N TYR A 327 -41.68 9.19 -1.28
CA TYR A 327 -42.49 8.12 -1.89
C TYR A 327 -43.07 7.14 -0.87
N ARG A 328 -42.69 7.23 0.41
CA ARG A 328 -43.18 6.33 1.49
C ARG A 328 -43.02 4.84 1.13
N SER A 329 -41.93 4.49 0.44
CA SER A 329 -41.66 3.15 -0.06
C SER A 329 -41.15 2.21 1.03
N GLU A 330 -41.72 1.00 1.11
CA GLU A 330 -41.24 -0.08 1.99
C GLU A 330 -39.88 -0.64 1.51
N GLU A 331 -39.64 -0.63 0.20
CA GLU A 331 -38.35 -1.01 -0.38
C GLU A 331 -37.24 -0.05 0.11
N ALA A 332 -37.53 1.25 0.18
CA ALA A 332 -36.61 2.25 0.70
C ALA A 332 -36.30 2.06 2.19
N GLU A 333 -37.29 1.65 3.01
CA GLU A 333 -37.06 1.27 4.40
C GLU A 333 -36.13 0.05 4.54
N THR A 334 -36.20 -0.88 3.58
CA THR A 334 -35.28 -2.02 3.52
C THR A 334 -33.85 -1.57 3.22
N TRP A 335 -33.67 -0.61 2.30
CA TRP A 335 -32.35 -0.02 2.04
C TRP A 335 -31.74 0.64 3.28
N LEU A 336 -32.54 1.38 4.06
CA LEU A 336 -32.11 1.99 5.33
C LEU A 336 -31.64 0.94 6.34
N LYS A 337 -32.37 -0.17 6.48
CA LYS A 337 -32.00 -1.28 7.38
C LYS A 337 -30.73 -1.98 6.93
N THR A 338 -30.53 -2.16 5.62
CA THR A 338 -29.30 -2.74 5.06
C THR A 338 -28.09 -1.85 5.36
N ALA A 339 -28.23 -0.52 5.19
CA ALA A 339 -27.18 0.43 5.56
C ALA A 339 -26.86 0.37 7.07
N GLU A 340 -27.88 0.32 7.92
CA GLU A 340 -27.72 0.19 9.37
C GLU A 340 -26.98 -1.09 9.77
N ARG A 341 -27.33 -2.25 9.19
CA ARG A 341 -26.61 -3.52 9.43
C ARG A 341 -25.16 -3.49 8.96
N CYS A 342 -24.86 -2.69 7.94
CA CYS A 342 -23.49 -2.48 7.50
C CYS A 342 -22.69 -1.69 8.57
N PHE A 343 -23.20 -0.53 9.01
CA PHE A 343 -22.44 0.39 9.87
C PHE A 343 -22.52 0.09 11.37
N SER A 344 -23.55 -0.60 11.88
CA SER A 344 -23.72 -0.86 13.31
C SER A 344 -22.55 -1.60 14.00
N PRO A 345 -21.85 -2.58 13.38
CA PRO A 345 -20.60 -3.08 13.95
C PRO A 345 -19.44 -2.09 13.80
N GLN A 346 -19.36 -1.35 12.69
CA GLN A 346 -18.23 -0.47 12.39
C GLN A 346 -18.18 0.77 13.29
N VAL A 347 -19.33 1.35 13.70
CA VAL A 347 -19.37 2.50 14.64
C VAL A 347 -18.78 2.17 16.02
N LYS A 348 -18.62 0.88 16.35
CA LYS A 348 -18.05 0.39 17.62
C LYS A 348 -16.53 0.18 17.56
N ALA A 349 -15.88 0.45 16.44
CA ALA A 349 -14.45 0.25 16.24
C ALA A 349 -13.76 1.47 15.61
N PHE A 350 -12.50 1.75 15.98
CA PHE A 350 -11.71 2.81 15.36
C PHE A 350 -10.97 2.36 14.10
N LYS A 351 -10.73 1.05 13.96
CA LYS A 351 -10.08 0.42 12.80
C LYS A 351 -11.13 -0.34 11.99
N PRO A 352 -11.14 -0.22 10.66
CA PRO A 352 -12.03 -1.00 9.80
C PRO A 352 -11.39 -2.36 9.42
N TYR A 353 -11.94 -3.06 8.41
CA TYR A 353 -11.38 -4.31 7.91
C TYR A 353 -9.99 -4.11 7.26
N GLU A 354 -9.67 -2.89 6.83
CA GLU A 354 -8.40 -2.57 6.18
C GLU A 354 -7.22 -2.37 7.15
N ASP A 355 -6.02 -2.77 6.72
CA ASP A 355 -4.75 -2.27 7.27
C ASP A 355 -3.94 -1.60 6.16
N CYS A 356 -4.39 -0.41 5.78
CA CYS A 356 -3.77 0.38 4.72
C CYS A 356 -3.97 1.87 4.97
N ASN A 357 -2.90 2.65 4.90
CA ASN A 357 -2.96 4.09 5.21
C ASN A 357 -3.63 4.96 4.14
N SER A 358 -4.23 4.34 3.12
CA SER A 358 -5.10 5.00 2.13
C SER A 358 -6.56 4.56 2.29
N TYR A 359 -6.84 3.26 2.19
CA TYR A 359 -8.19 2.70 2.10
C TYR A 359 -8.98 2.75 3.42
N GLN A 360 -8.32 2.58 4.58
CA GLN A 360 -9.04 2.59 5.87
C GLN A 360 -9.82 3.90 6.12
N TRP A 361 -9.31 5.01 5.60
CA TRP A 361 -9.92 6.33 5.76
C TRP A 361 -11.24 6.46 5.00
N ILE A 362 -11.46 5.65 3.97
CA ILE A 362 -12.74 5.57 3.25
C ILE A 362 -13.81 5.06 4.21
N THR A 363 -13.57 3.90 4.82
CA THR A 363 -14.50 3.26 5.75
C THR A 363 -14.78 4.17 6.95
N LEU A 364 -13.76 4.80 7.52
CA LEU A 364 -13.91 5.71 8.66
C LEU A 364 -14.63 7.01 8.30
N TYR A 365 -14.39 7.57 7.11
CA TYR A 365 -15.16 8.70 6.59
C TYR A 365 -16.64 8.33 6.41
N HIS A 366 -16.95 7.18 5.81
CA HIS A 366 -18.32 6.72 5.65
C HIS A 366 -19.00 6.46 7.00
N THR A 367 -18.29 5.86 7.96
CA THR A 367 -18.79 5.63 9.32
C THR A 367 -19.10 6.94 10.04
N MET A 368 -18.22 7.94 9.92
CA MET A 368 -18.46 9.29 10.43
C MET A 368 -19.69 9.91 9.74
N LYS A 369 -19.79 9.84 8.41
CA LYS A 369 -20.95 10.38 7.66
C LYS A 369 -22.25 9.71 8.05
N TYR A 370 -22.29 8.38 8.16
CA TYR A 370 -23.43 7.62 8.66
C TYR A 370 -23.84 8.11 10.06
N SER A 371 -22.87 8.19 10.97
CA SER A 371 -23.11 8.60 12.37
C SER A 371 -23.69 10.01 12.44
N LEU A 372 -23.17 10.95 11.65
CA LEU A 372 -23.67 12.32 11.57
C LEU A 372 -25.08 12.40 10.94
N VAL A 373 -25.33 11.68 9.85
CA VAL A 373 -26.64 11.68 9.16
C VAL A 373 -27.73 11.03 10.02
N LYS A 374 -27.45 9.89 10.65
CA LYS A 374 -28.39 9.19 11.54
C LYS A 374 -28.46 9.81 12.94
N SER A 375 -27.61 10.79 13.24
CA SER A 375 -27.42 11.33 14.59
C SER A 375 -27.11 10.25 15.62
N ASP A 376 -26.36 9.21 15.21
CA ASP A 376 -25.87 8.15 16.09
C ASP A 376 -24.59 8.64 16.80
N PRO A 377 -24.61 8.79 18.12
CA PRO A 377 -23.45 9.29 18.84
C PRO A 377 -22.36 8.23 19.07
N THR A 378 -22.64 6.95 18.83
CA THR A 378 -21.83 5.80 19.27
C THR A 378 -20.36 5.94 18.88
N PHE A 379 -20.06 6.25 17.62
CA PHE A 379 -18.68 6.36 17.13
C PHE A 379 -17.87 7.48 17.82
N PHE A 380 -18.55 8.54 18.23
CA PHE A 380 -17.94 9.71 18.89
C PHE A 380 -17.85 9.52 20.41
N GLU A 381 -18.91 9.05 21.06
CA GLU A 381 -19.01 8.95 22.53
C GLU A 381 -18.24 7.75 23.11
N THR A 382 -18.05 6.67 22.34
CA THR A 382 -17.18 5.55 22.73
C THR A 382 -15.68 5.88 22.63
N GLY A 383 -15.33 7.06 22.11
CA GLY A 383 -13.94 7.49 21.92
C GLY A 383 -13.26 6.92 20.67
N ASN A 384 -13.95 6.11 19.85
CA ASN A 384 -13.36 5.49 18.65
C ASN A 384 -12.97 6.53 17.58
N ALA A 385 -13.77 7.58 17.36
CA ALA A 385 -13.39 8.69 16.50
C ALA A 385 -12.08 9.37 16.97
N LYS A 386 -11.90 9.54 18.29
CA LYS A 386 -10.68 10.11 18.88
C LYS A 386 -9.49 9.16 18.74
N ARG A 387 -9.69 7.84 18.91
CA ARG A 387 -8.66 6.81 18.67
C ARG A 387 -8.20 6.82 17.21
N ALA A 388 -9.12 6.94 16.25
CA ALA A 388 -8.79 7.07 14.83
C ALA A 388 -7.97 8.35 14.52
N VAL A 389 -8.27 9.48 15.17
CA VAL A 389 -7.43 10.70 15.08
C VAL A 389 -6.04 10.46 15.66
N ASN A 390 -5.93 9.83 16.82
CA ASN A 390 -4.63 9.51 17.41
C ASN A 390 -3.82 8.58 16.49
N TYR A 391 -4.47 7.59 15.87
CA TYR A 391 -3.85 6.71 14.88
C TYR A 391 -3.37 7.47 13.63
N ALA A 392 -4.15 8.43 13.14
CA ALA A 392 -3.74 9.32 12.04
C ALA A 392 -2.49 10.13 12.41
N ILE A 393 -2.41 10.67 13.63
CA ILE A 393 -1.24 11.43 14.10
C ILE A 393 -0.01 10.53 14.18
N LEU A 394 -0.17 9.34 14.77
CA LEU A 394 0.91 8.39 15.00
C LEU A 394 1.54 7.90 13.69
N THR A 395 0.71 7.63 12.68
CA THR A 395 1.11 7.15 11.34
C THR A 395 1.42 8.28 10.34
N MET A 396 1.56 9.51 10.83
CA MET A 396 2.04 10.67 10.07
C MET A 396 3.46 11.04 10.51
N ASP A 397 4.37 11.16 9.56
CA ASP A 397 5.76 11.55 9.85
C ASP A 397 5.90 13.03 10.23
N ASN A 398 7.14 13.46 10.51
CA ASN A 398 7.42 14.84 10.88
C ASN A 398 7.37 15.81 9.69
N LEU A 399 7.32 15.33 8.45
CA LEU A 399 7.09 16.14 7.25
C LEU A 399 5.59 16.47 7.09
N GLY A 400 4.71 15.67 7.73
CA GLY A 400 3.26 15.77 7.61
C GLY A 400 2.67 14.79 6.58
N CYS A 401 3.50 13.90 6.03
CA CYS A 401 3.10 12.85 5.11
C CYS A 401 2.57 11.66 5.91
N HIS A 402 1.50 11.03 5.44
CA HIS A 402 1.15 9.70 5.97
C HIS A 402 2.09 8.66 5.40
N VAL A 403 2.59 7.79 6.27
CA VAL A 403 3.44 6.67 5.90
C VAL A 403 2.63 5.70 5.02
N PRO A 404 3.10 5.37 3.81
CA PRO A 404 2.50 4.33 2.99
C PRO A 404 2.76 2.96 3.63
N TYR A 405 1.69 2.18 3.77
CA TYR A 405 1.69 0.75 4.10
C TYR A 405 0.38 0.16 3.55
N GLY A 406 0.39 -1.13 3.24
CA GLY A 406 -0.64 -1.74 2.40
C GLY A 406 -0.65 -1.16 0.98
N ASP A 407 -1.78 -1.25 0.28
CA ASP A 407 -1.88 -0.85 -1.14
C ASP A 407 -1.77 0.68 -1.36
N VAL A 408 -0.54 1.19 -1.37
CA VAL A 408 -0.20 2.60 -1.56
C VAL A 408 1.04 2.74 -2.45
N GLY A 409 0.84 2.96 -3.75
CA GLY A 409 1.92 3.14 -4.73
C GLY A 409 2.61 4.52 -4.72
N GLY A 410 2.65 5.24 -3.61
CA GLY A 410 3.28 6.57 -3.57
C GLY A 410 3.96 6.84 -2.24
N TRP A 411 5.01 7.66 -2.25
CA TRP A 411 5.77 7.99 -1.04
C TRP A 411 4.96 8.81 0.00
N GLN A 412 3.78 9.32 -0.38
CA GLN A 412 2.78 9.91 0.52
C GLN A 412 1.41 9.22 0.40
N ALA A 413 0.75 8.96 1.53
CA ALA A 413 -0.55 8.30 1.57
C ALA A 413 -1.73 9.20 2.03
N GLY A 414 -2.96 8.68 1.87
CA GLY A 414 -4.06 8.95 2.79
C GLY A 414 -4.84 10.27 2.67
N TYR A 415 -4.68 11.09 1.63
CA TYR A 415 -5.30 12.44 1.64
C TYR A 415 -6.79 12.53 1.32
N ALA A 416 -7.32 11.66 0.45
CA ALA A 416 -8.64 11.88 -0.16
C ALA A 416 -9.81 11.83 0.85
N TYR A 417 -9.83 10.81 1.72
CA TYR A 417 -10.92 10.60 2.68
C TYR A 417 -10.54 10.93 4.13
N LEU A 418 -9.24 10.98 4.46
CA LEU A 418 -8.80 11.41 5.78
C LEU A 418 -9.12 12.88 6.04
N VAL A 419 -8.89 13.76 5.07
CA VAL A 419 -9.15 15.21 5.24
C VAL A 419 -10.62 15.48 5.63
N PRO A 420 -11.62 15.02 4.86
CA PRO A 420 -13.01 15.25 5.23
C PRO A 420 -13.42 14.48 6.50
N PHE A 421 -12.77 13.35 6.83
CA PHE A 421 -12.92 12.68 8.12
C PHE A 421 -12.44 13.57 9.29
N LEU A 422 -11.23 14.11 9.22
CA LEU A 422 -10.66 14.99 10.24
C LEU A 422 -11.51 16.26 10.41
N GLU A 423 -12.02 16.82 9.31
CA GLU A 423 -12.92 17.99 9.31
C GLU A 423 -14.21 17.71 10.11
N GLY A 424 -14.90 16.59 9.81
CA GLY A 424 -16.13 16.25 10.52
C GLY A 424 -15.90 15.86 11.99
N VAL A 425 -14.81 15.16 12.30
CA VAL A 425 -14.44 14.84 13.69
C VAL A 425 -14.06 16.11 14.47
N ALA A 426 -13.30 17.04 13.87
CA ALA A 426 -12.98 18.33 14.47
C ALA A 426 -14.27 19.08 14.84
N PHE A 427 -15.22 19.14 13.91
CA PHE A 427 -16.51 19.79 14.15
C PHE A 427 -17.29 19.15 15.30
N ARG A 428 -17.38 17.82 15.33
CA ARG A 428 -18.21 17.09 16.31
C ARG A 428 -17.60 17.00 17.70
N LEU A 429 -16.27 16.83 17.79
CA LEU A 429 -15.55 16.66 19.07
C LEU A 429 -14.87 17.93 19.57
N LYS A 430 -14.77 18.98 18.74
CA LYS A 430 -14.00 20.19 19.03
C LYS A 430 -12.52 19.91 19.31
N ASP A 431 -11.95 18.88 18.66
CA ASP A 431 -10.56 18.50 18.83
C ASP A 431 -9.63 19.34 17.94
N GLY A 432 -8.92 20.30 18.55
CA GLY A 432 -7.97 21.18 17.86
C GLY A 432 -6.80 20.45 17.20
N ARG A 433 -6.52 19.20 17.59
CA ARG A 433 -5.45 18.39 16.97
C ARG A 433 -5.76 18.04 15.52
N CYS A 434 -7.04 17.85 15.19
CA CYS A 434 -7.47 17.65 13.80
C CYS A 434 -7.10 18.83 12.91
N LEU A 435 -7.35 20.06 13.36
CA LEU A 435 -7.02 21.26 12.59
C LEU A 435 -5.51 21.46 12.46
N TRP A 436 -4.75 21.18 13.51
CA TRP A 436 -3.29 21.25 13.46
C TRP A 436 -2.71 20.32 12.38
N ILE A 437 -3.22 19.09 12.26
CA ILE A 437 -2.84 18.15 11.19
C ILE A 437 -3.24 18.70 9.81
N LEU A 438 -4.46 19.21 9.68
CA LEU A 438 -4.99 19.75 8.43
C LEU A 438 -4.17 20.95 7.92
N GLU A 439 -3.71 21.82 8.82
CA GLU A 439 -2.81 22.92 8.48
C GLU A 439 -1.46 22.42 7.96
N LYS A 440 -0.86 21.43 8.64
CA LYS A 440 0.40 20.82 8.21
C LYS A 440 0.26 20.21 6.81
N LYS A 441 -0.86 19.53 6.54
CA LYS A 441 -1.19 18.96 5.22
C LYS A 441 -1.47 20.01 4.16
N GLY A 442 -2.09 21.13 4.52
CA GLY A 442 -2.34 22.25 3.61
C GLY A 442 -1.06 22.86 3.04
N ARG A 443 0.03 22.87 3.83
CA ARG A 443 1.35 23.40 3.45
C ARG A 443 2.12 22.53 2.46
N LEU A 444 1.85 21.22 2.41
CA LEU A 444 2.53 20.27 1.51
C LEU A 444 2.14 20.44 0.02
N GLY A 445 1.23 21.37 -0.30
CA GLY A 445 0.78 21.60 -1.66
C GLY A 445 -0.16 20.49 -2.12
N ARG A 446 -1.44 20.82 -2.31
CA ARG A 446 -2.42 19.84 -2.79
C ARG A 446 -2.12 19.48 -4.25
N GLY A 447 -2.00 18.19 -4.53
CA GLY A 447 -2.50 17.65 -5.79
C GLY A 447 -3.99 17.97 -5.87
N ARG A 448 -4.35 19.07 -6.55
CA ARG A 448 -5.74 19.50 -6.81
C ARG A 448 -6.51 18.52 -7.73
N SER A 449 -6.02 17.29 -7.87
CA SER A 449 -6.39 16.34 -8.92
C SER A 449 -7.26 15.17 -8.44
N ALA A 450 -7.59 15.06 -7.14
CA ALA A 450 -8.49 14.01 -6.68
C ALA A 450 -9.95 14.30 -7.14
N PRO A 451 -10.60 13.39 -7.90
CA PRO A 451 -11.97 13.58 -8.40
C PRO A 451 -13.02 13.84 -7.30
N ILE A 452 -12.80 13.32 -6.09
CA ILE A 452 -13.69 13.50 -4.93
C ILE A 452 -13.79 14.97 -4.50
N ARG A 453 -12.70 15.75 -4.62
CA ARG A 453 -12.72 17.19 -4.32
C ARG A 453 -13.47 18.03 -5.35
N MET A 454 -13.82 17.48 -6.53
CA MET A 454 -14.71 18.19 -7.45
C MET A 454 -16.15 18.27 -6.91
N VAL A 455 -16.54 17.36 -6.03
CA VAL A 455 -17.95 17.15 -5.61
C VAL A 455 -18.18 17.45 -4.12
N GLU A 456 -17.12 17.50 -3.30
CA GLU A 456 -17.24 17.88 -1.88
C GLU A 456 -17.74 19.32 -1.71
N VAL A 457 -18.84 19.46 -0.94
CA VAL A 457 -19.50 20.74 -0.66
C VAL A 457 -19.45 21.14 0.82
N ASN A 458 -19.12 20.21 1.72
CA ASN A 458 -19.28 20.37 3.18
C ASN A 458 -17.97 20.10 3.92
N HIS A 459 -17.26 21.17 4.28
CA HIS A 459 -15.93 21.14 4.93
C HIS A 459 -15.97 21.22 6.46
N TYR A 460 -17.15 21.37 7.06
CA TYR A 460 -17.35 21.38 8.51
C TYR A 460 -16.48 22.42 9.25
N ARG A 461 -16.16 23.54 8.60
CA ARG A 461 -15.24 24.55 9.17
C ARG A 461 -15.87 25.24 10.36
N CYS A 462 -15.14 25.28 11.48
CA CYS A 462 -15.59 25.84 12.75
C CYS A 462 -14.45 26.53 13.51
N ASP A 463 -14.80 27.36 14.50
CA ASP A 463 -13.86 28.13 15.31
C ASP A 463 -13.23 27.24 16.39
N ILE A 464 -12.13 26.57 16.05
CA ILE A 464 -11.33 25.77 16.97
C ILE A 464 -9.88 26.18 16.79
N GLU A 465 -9.15 26.39 17.88
CA GLU A 465 -7.72 26.67 17.81
C GLU A 465 -6.94 25.39 17.50
N PRO A 466 -6.02 25.40 16.51
CA PRO A 466 -5.12 24.28 16.27
C PRO A 466 -4.30 23.93 17.51
N LEU A 467 -4.27 22.65 17.89
CA LEU A 467 -3.53 22.15 19.03
C LEU A 467 -2.48 21.12 18.59
N GLU A 468 -1.21 21.37 18.90
CA GLU A 468 -0.15 20.40 18.65
C GLU A 468 -0.32 19.14 19.52
N PRO A 469 -0.30 17.92 18.94
CA PRO A 469 -0.56 16.68 19.67
C PRO A 469 0.68 16.17 20.43
N LYS A 470 1.08 16.89 21.48
CA LYS A 470 2.27 16.59 22.31
C LYS A 470 2.20 15.25 23.04
N ASP A 471 1.00 14.68 23.19
CA ASP A 471 0.75 13.35 23.75
C ASP A 471 1.22 12.20 22.86
N MET A 472 1.66 12.49 21.62
CA MET A 472 2.15 11.51 20.63
C MET A 472 3.67 11.62 20.40
N ILE A 473 4.41 12.22 21.34
CA ILE A 473 5.87 12.35 21.34
C ILE A 473 6.48 11.31 22.28
N GLY A 474 7.63 10.75 21.90
CA GLY A 474 8.36 9.71 22.62
C GLY A 474 8.42 8.42 21.81
N VAL A 475 8.42 7.29 22.51
CA VAL A 475 8.20 5.95 21.94
C VAL A 475 6.79 5.52 22.28
N VAL A 476 5.90 5.51 21.29
CA VAL A 476 4.45 5.31 21.47
C VAL A 476 4.01 4.08 20.70
N SER A 477 3.50 3.08 21.42
CA SER A 477 2.80 1.93 20.83
C SER A 477 1.30 2.18 20.77
N PHE A 478 0.66 1.81 19.65
CA PHE A 478 -0.78 1.91 19.46
C PHE A 478 -1.42 0.51 19.56
N PRO A 479 -2.52 0.34 20.33
CA PRO A 479 -3.15 -0.96 20.52
C PRO A 479 -3.89 -1.44 19.28
N LEU A 480 -3.86 -2.75 19.04
CA LEU A 480 -4.64 -3.39 17.98
C LEU A 480 -6.14 -3.39 18.31
N GLU A 481 -6.98 -3.12 17.31
CA GLU A 481 -8.43 -3.19 17.47
C GLU A 481 -8.90 -4.63 17.69
N ARG A 482 -9.70 -4.87 18.73
CA ARG A 482 -10.15 -6.22 19.08
C ARG A 482 -10.99 -6.86 17.97
N GLY A 483 -11.90 -6.09 17.37
CA GLY A 483 -12.70 -6.58 16.24
C GLY A 483 -11.84 -7.00 15.03
N PHE A 484 -10.69 -6.34 14.84
CA PHE A 484 -9.75 -6.67 13.78
C PHE A 484 -8.97 -7.95 14.11
N PHE A 485 -8.48 -8.08 15.34
CA PHE A 485 -7.84 -9.30 15.82
C PHE A 485 -8.75 -10.51 15.64
N GLU A 486 -10.01 -10.44 16.10
CA GLU A 486 -10.96 -11.56 16.00
C GLU A 486 -11.23 -12.01 14.56
N LEU A 487 -11.15 -11.09 13.58
CA LEU A 487 -11.32 -11.40 12.16
C LEU A 487 -10.10 -12.09 11.54
N PHE A 488 -8.89 -11.75 11.98
CA PHE A 488 -7.65 -12.16 11.33
C PHE A 488 -6.73 -13.05 12.18
N LYS A 489 -7.16 -13.45 13.39
CA LYS A 489 -6.40 -14.33 14.30
C LYS A 489 -6.22 -15.77 13.82
N GLU A 490 -6.84 -16.15 12.71
CA GLU A 490 -6.61 -17.48 12.13
C GLU A 490 -5.11 -17.67 11.86
N ASP A 491 -4.57 -18.79 12.36
CA ASP A 491 -3.14 -19.14 12.37
C ASP A 491 -2.26 -18.26 13.28
N SER A 492 -2.83 -17.52 14.24
CA SER A 492 -2.07 -16.76 15.24
C SER A 492 -1.91 -17.54 16.55
N GLU A 493 -0.68 -17.65 17.02
CA GLU A 493 -0.37 -18.07 18.41
C GLU A 493 -0.27 -16.87 19.37
N THR A 494 -0.32 -15.65 18.84
CA THR A 494 -0.12 -14.41 19.58
C THR A 494 -1.35 -14.06 20.45
N PRO A 495 -1.21 -13.92 21.78
CA PRO A 495 -2.28 -13.44 22.65
C PRO A 495 -2.66 -11.99 22.33
N TYR A 496 -3.96 -11.68 22.29
CA TYR A 496 -4.46 -10.33 21.98
C TYR A 496 -3.81 -9.25 22.85
N GLU A 497 -3.64 -9.50 24.15
CA GLU A 497 -3.08 -8.55 25.12
C GLU A 497 -1.61 -8.18 24.83
N ARG A 498 -0.92 -8.99 24.03
CA ARG A 498 0.47 -8.76 23.61
C ARG A 498 0.55 -8.15 22.21
N THR A 499 -0.55 -8.08 21.47
CA THR A 499 -0.57 -7.47 20.13
C THR A 499 -0.46 -5.96 20.20
N PHE A 500 0.08 -5.36 19.13
CA PHE A 500 0.04 -3.93 18.88
C PHE A 500 -0.19 -3.68 17.39
N ASP A 501 -0.63 -2.47 17.04
CA ASP A 501 -0.86 -2.08 15.64
C ASP A 501 0.39 -1.45 15.04
N LYS A 502 0.89 -0.35 15.64
CA LYS A 502 2.09 0.38 15.18
C LYS A 502 2.87 0.93 16.37
N ILE A 503 4.19 1.11 16.21
CA ILE A 503 5.04 1.83 17.18
C ILE A 503 5.71 3.01 16.47
N ALA A 504 5.60 4.21 17.05
CA ALA A 504 6.24 5.41 16.54
C ALA A 504 7.29 5.98 17.50
N PHE A 505 8.38 6.50 16.93
CA PHE A 505 9.46 7.17 17.64
C PHE A 505 9.54 8.61 17.14
N ARG A 506 9.48 9.61 18.02
CA ARG A 506 9.76 11.03 17.67
C ARG A 506 9.99 11.90 18.89
N THR A 507 10.83 12.94 18.80
CA THR A 507 11.01 13.93 19.88
C THR A 507 10.13 15.17 19.70
N SER A 508 9.68 15.41 18.47
CA SER A 508 8.86 16.54 18.09
C SER A 508 8.23 16.28 16.73
N PHE A 509 7.40 17.21 16.26
CA PHE A 509 6.88 17.22 14.89
C PHE A 509 7.68 18.10 13.92
N ASN A 510 8.89 18.55 14.30
CA ASN A 510 9.76 19.31 13.43
C ASN A 510 10.32 18.41 12.31
N PRO A 511 10.18 18.78 11.02
CA PRO A 511 10.76 18.06 9.87
C PRO A 511 12.24 17.67 9.98
N ASP A 512 13.03 18.43 10.74
CA ASP A 512 14.46 18.17 10.91
C ASP A 512 14.76 17.04 11.91
N LYS A 513 13.77 16.66 12.72
CA LYS A 513 13.92 15.70 13.83
C LYS A 513 13.52 14.29 13.43
N HIS A 514 14.09 13.32 14.14
CA HIS A 514 13.90 11.90 13.84
C HIS A 514 12.43 11.49 13.95
N TYR A 515 12.00 10.65 13.01
CA TYR A 515 10.79 9.84 13.11
C TYR A 515 11.04 8.44 12.57
N LEU A 516 10.52 7.43 13.27
CA LEU A 516 10.49 6.03 12.84
C LEU A 516 9.09 5.46 13.06
N LEU A 517 8.58 4.66 12.12
CA LEU A 517 7.35 3.87 12.27
C LEU A 517 7.63 2.39 12.05
N LEU A 518 7.20 1.55 12.99
CA LEU A 518 7.31 0.08 12.96
C LEU A 518 5.92 -0.56 12.92
N ASP A 519 5.76 -1.63 12.12
CA ASP A 519 4.50 -2.35 11.96
C ASP A 519 4.33 -3.53 12.92
N GLY A 520 3.11 -3.74 13.42
CA GLY A 520 2.71 -4.87 14.26
C GLY A 520 1.81 -5.91 13.57
N THR A 521 1.40 -5.70 12.32
CA THR A 521 0.43 -6.58 11.63
C THR A 521 0.88 -6.99 10.23
N SER A 522 0.45 -8.18 9.78
CA SER A 522 0.67 -8.69 8.42
C SER A 522 -0.67 -9.11 7.76
N ARG A 523 -1.79 -8.54 8.21
CA ARG A 523 -3.16 -8.94 7.81
C ARG A 523 -4.06 -7.72 7.67
N GLY A 524 -5.21 -7.93 7.05
CA GLY A 524 -6.20 -6.90 6.77
C GLY A 524 -6.61 -6.88 5.30
N GLY A 525 -7.66 -6.14 4.97
CA GLY A 525 -7.94 -5.76 3.59
C GLY A 525 -6.88 -4.77 3.09
N HIS A 526 -6.40 -4.95 1.85
CA HIS A 526 -5.33 -4.14 1.24
C HIS A 526 -4.02 -4.11 2.06
N ALA A 527 -3.79 -5.10 2.92
CA ALA A 527 -2.61 -5.21 3.78
C ALA A 527 -1.49 -5.98 3.09
N HIS A 528 -0.25 -5.74 3.52
CA HIS A 528 0.94 -6.47 3.04
C HIS A 528 1.46 -7.45 4.12
N TYR A 529 2.50 -8.21 3.81
CA TYR A 529 3.13 -9.15 4.75
C TYR A 529 4.35 -8.50 5.44
N ASP A 530 4.10 -7.37 6.09
CA ASP A 530 5.06 -6.38 6.57
C ASP A 530 5.12 -6.24 8.10
N GLY A 531 4.39 -7.07 8.85
CA GLY A 531 4.55 -7.21 10.31
C GLY A 531 6.02 -7.29 10.76
N ASN A 532 6.34 -6.46 11.76
CA ASN A 532 7.67 -6.22 12.32
C ASN A 532 8.63 -5.44 11.40
N ALA A 533 8.21 -5.00 10.21
CA ALA A 533 9.00 -4.14 9.32
C ALA A 533 9.10 -2.69 9.84
N ILE A 534 10.14 -1.97 9.40
CA ILE A 534 10.30 -0.53 9.63
C ILE A 534 9.80 0.21 8.39
N LEU A 535 8.56 0.70 8.45
CA LEU A 535 7.87 1.31 7.30
C LEU A 535 8.47 2.66 6.87
N ARG A 536 9.08 3.39 7.82
CA ARG A 536 9.56 4.75 7.57
C ARG A 536 10.64 5.18 8.53
N ILE A 537 11.67 5.84 7.99
CA ILE A 537 12.57 6.74 8.72
C ILE A 537 12.61 8.10 8.03
N THR A 538 12.41 9.17 8.79
CA THR A 538 12.58 10.55 8.32
C THR A 538 13.42 11.37 9.30
N GLY A 539 14.15 12.35 8.77
CA GLY A 539 14.88 13.36 9.53
C GLY A 539 15.55 14.34 8.56
N LYS A 540 15.95 15.52 9.04
CA LYS A 540 16.58 16.57 8.20
C LYS A 540 15.76 16.93 6.95
N GLY A 541 14.43 16.89 7.06
CA GLY A 541 13.53 17.19 5.94
C GLY A 541 13.57 16.14 4.81
N ARG A 542 13.99 14.89 5.08
CA ARG A 542 14.12 13.81 4.10
C ARG A 542 13.47 12.51 4.58
N THR A 543 13.17 11.65 3.62
CA THR A 543 12.72 10.26 3.79
C THR A 543 13.70 9.32 3.11
N PHE A 544 14.12 8.26 3.80
CA PHE A 544 15.22 7.39 3.31
C PHE A 544 14.82 5.95 3.01
N LEU A 545 13.72 5.45 3.58
CA LEU A 545 13.25 4.08 3.37
C LEU A 545 12.06 4.03 2.43
N ASP A 546 12.04 3.03 1.55
CA ASP A 546 10.90 2.64 0.73
C ASP A 546 10.13 1.47 1.33
N ASP A 547 8.81 1.59 1.37
CA ASP A 547 7.87 0.56 1.81
C ASP A 547 6.50 0.76 1.09
N GLY A 548 6.52 1.53 -0.01
CA GLY A 548 5.31 1.99 -0.70
C GLY A 548 5.12 1.32 -2.05
N ASP A 549 4.30 0.28 -2.10
CA ASP A 549 3.82 -0.32 -3.35
C ASP A 549 2.30 -0.53 -3.32
N TYR A 550 1.67 -0.65 -4.49
CA TYR A 550 0.22 -0.82 -4.59
C TYR A 550 -0.22 -2.29 -4.53
N ILE A 551 0.65 -3.27 -4.85
CA ILE A 551 0.27 -4.69 -4.93
C ILE A 551 1.37 -5.66 -4.44
N LYS A 552 2.64 -5.24 -4.47
CA LYS A 552 3.79 -6.06 -4.06
C LYS A 552 3.84 -6.20 -2.53
N SER A 553 3.34 -7.33 -2.02
CA SER A 553 3.09 -7.54 -0.57
C SER A 553 4.03 -8.51 0.15
N LEU A 554 4.95 -9.18 -0.55
CA LEU A 554 5.88 -10.13 0.06
C LEU A 554 6.95 -9.46 0.93
N PRO A 555 7.50 -10.13 1.97
CA PRO A 555 8.51 -9.57 2.87
C PRO A 555 9.71 -8.87 2.20
N LYS A 556 10.08 -9.28 0.99
CA LYS A 556 11.18 -8.68 0.22
C LYS A 556 10.95 -7.23 -0.22
N TYR A 557 9.70 -6.81 -0.27
CA TYR A 557 9.32 -5.44 -0.65
C TYR A 557 9.22 -4.52 0.57
N HIS A 558 9.65 -4.99 1.73
CA HIS A 558 9.59 -4.27 3.00
C HIS A 558 10.95 -4.26 3.70
N ASN A 559 11.12 -3.35 4.66
CA ASN A 559 12.32 -3.27 5.49
C ASN A 559 12.25 -4.32 6.63
N SER A 560 12.35 -5.58 6.24
CA SER A 560 11.96 -6.77 7.01
C SER A 560 13.01 -7.90 6.92
N ILE A 561 12.66 -9.09 7.42
CA ILE A 561 13.47 -10.31 7.28
C ILE A 561 12.68 -11.38 6.53
N LEU A 562 13.32 -12.01 5.53
CA LEU A 562 12.84 -13.26 4.94
C LEU A 562 13.53 -14.44 5.63
N VAL A 563 12.73 -15.39 6.13
CA VAL A 563 13.20 -16.59 6.81
C VAL A 563 12.93 -17.81 5.95
N LEU A 564 14.00 -18.48 5.53
CA LEU A 564 13.94 -19.77 4.85
C LEU A 564 14.42 -20.86 5.80
N LYS A 565 13.65 -21.94 5.89
CA LYS A 565 14.00 -23.16 6.60
C LYS A 565 14.07 -24.30 5.59
N ASP A 566 15.27 -24.84 5.41
CA ASP A 566 15.56 -25.86 4.41
C ASP A 566 15.18 -25.42 2.97
N GLY A 567 15.36 -24.13 2.68
CA GLY A 567 14.96 -23.49 1.42
C GLY A 567 13.49 -23.06 1.35
N TRP A 568 12.62 -23.64 2.17
CA TRP A 568 11.19 -23.31 2.16
C TRP A 568 10.87 -22.11 3.04
N SER A 569 9.84 -21.35 2.66
CA SER A 569 9.22 -20.36 3.53
C SER A 569 7.82 -20.78 3.93
N SER A 570 7.29 -20.14 4.96
CA SER A 570 5.94 -20.34 5.46
C SER A 570 5.17 -19.01 5.41
N LYS A 571 3.89 -19.08 5.77
CA LYS A 571 3.06 -17.87 5.88
C LYS A 571 3.60 -17.01 7.02
N VAL A 572 3.73 -15.70 6.77
CA VAL A 572 4.09 -14.74 7.81
C VAL A 572 3.00 -14.76 8.90
N PRO A 573 3.36 -14.93 10.19
CA PRO A 573 2.40 -14.88 11.28
C PRO A 573 1.62 -13.54 11.27
N PRO A 574 0.33 -13.54 11.63
CA PRO A 574 -0.54 -12.38 11.39
C PRO A 574 -0.24 -11.17 12.27
N PHE A 575 0.28 -11.39 13.49
CA PHE A 575 0.42 -10.35 14.51
C PHE A 575 1.75 -10.49 15.25
N CYS A 576 2.38 -9.35 15.49
CA CYS A 576 3.57 -9.24 16.32
C CYS A 576 3.18 -9.16 17.81
N GLU A 577 4.09 -9.59 18.67
CA GLU A 577 4.05 -9.36 20.11
C GLU A 577 4.86 -8.12 20.47
N LEU A 578 4.34 -7.29 21.39
CA LEU A 578 5.11 -6.28 22.08
C LEU A 578 5.80 -6.94 23.28
N GLU A 579 7.12 -7.06 23.22
CA GLU A 579 7.94 -7.65 24.28
C GLU A 579 8.28 -6.59 25.33
N HIS A 580 8.89 -5.49 24.90
CA HIS A 580 9.32 -4.41 25.78
C HIS A 580 9.13 -3.03 25.13
N LEU A 581 8.88 -2.01 25.96
CA LEU A 581 8.74 -0.62 25.53
C LEU A 581 9.23 0.33 26.63
N ALA A 582 10.11 1.26 26.30
CA ALA A 582 10.54 2.30 27.24
C ALA A 582 10.91 3.60 26.52
N ASP A 583 10.31 4.72 26.94
CA ASP A 583 10.69 6.06 26.50
C ASP A 583 11.45 6.78 27.63
N LEU A 584 12.79 6.77 27.62
CA LEU A 584 13.61 7.46 28.64
C LEU A 584 14.02 8.85 28.14
N ASN A 585 14.78 9.66 28.88
CA ASN A 585 15.00 11.05 28.46
C ASN A 585 15.87 11.13 27.20
N GLU A 586 16.97 10.38 27.18
CA GLU A 586 17.92 10.42 26.07
C GLU A 586 17.85 9.19 25.14
N VAL A 587 17.33 8.07 25.63
CA VAL A 587 17.20 6.82 24.86
C VAL A 587 15.77 6.30 24.84
N GLY A 588 15.29 5.91 23.67
CA GLY A 588 14.03 5.19 23.49
C GLY A 588 14.25 3.74 23.09
N PHE A 589 13.38 2.84 23.54
CA PHE A 589 13.46 1.40 23.29
C PHE A 589 12.11 0.84 22.88
N SER A 590 12.13 -0.06 21.90
CA SER A 590 11.10 -1.09 21.75
C SER A 590 11.74 -2.44 21.49
N GLN A 591 11.08 -3.52 21.88
CA GLN A 591 11.29 -4.84 21.33
C GLN A 591 9.95 -5.44 20.96
N SER A 592 9.87 -5.93 19.74
CA SER A 592 8.72 -6.67 19.20
C SER A 592 9.18 -8.04 18.74
N SER A 593 8.25 -8.99 18.61
CA SER A 593 8.57 -10.29 18.06
C SER A 593 7.49 -10.87 17.16
N LEU A 594 7.93 -11.73 16.24
CA LEU A 594 7.10 -12.50 15.32
C LEU A 594 7.45 -13.97 15.52
N LYS A 595 6.55 -14.72 16.17
CA LYS A 595 6.82 -16.09 16.61
C LYS A 595 6.57 -17.11 15.50
N GLY A 596 7.45 -18.12 15.41
CA GLY A 596 7.27 -19.28 14.54
C GLY A 596 7.37 -19.03 13.03
N TYR A 597 7.82 -17.86 12.58
CA TYR A 597 7.97 -17.57 11.15
C TYR A 597 9.00 -18.52 10.52
N SER A 598 8.53 -19.43 9.68
CA SER A 598 9.32 -20.50 9.07
C SER A 598 10.10 -21.31 10.11
N GLY A 599 9.52 -21.53 11.29
CA GLY A 599 10.16 -22.28 12.38
C GLY A 599 11.26 -21.51 13.11
N ALA A 600 11.26 -20.17 13.06
CA ALA A 600 12.10 -19.33 13.91
C ALA A 600 11.26 -18.25 14.59
N ASP A 601 11.60 -17.91 15.84
CA ASP A 601 11.09 -16.71 16.49
C ASP A 601 12.00 -15.54 16.10
N TRP A 602 11.41 -14.48 15.54
CA TRP A 602 12.12 -13.26 15.16
C TRP A 602 11.83 -12.16 16.18
N PHE A 603 12.84 -11.68 16.88
CA PHE A 603 12.76 -10.51 17.75
C PHE A 603 13.44 -9.33 17.08
N ARG A 604 12.81 -8.16 17.11
CA ARG A 604 13.38 -6.90 16.64
C ARG A 604 13.44 -5.91 17.78
N SER A 605 14.63 -5.43 18.08
CA SER A 605 14.86 -4.40 19.09
C SER A 605 15.29 -3.10 18.41
N VAL A 606 14.60 -2.00 18.73
CA VAL A 606 14.93 -0.65 18.26
C VAL A 606 15.47 0.13 19.44
N VAL A 607 16.76 0.49 19.37
CA VAL A 607 17.41 1.38 20.35
C VAL A 607 17.64 2.74 19.71
N TRP A 608 16.90 3.73 20.15
CA TRP A 608 16.94 5.08 19.59
C TRP A 608 17.70 6.02 20.53
N ARG A 609 18.94 6.35 20.19
CA ARG A 609 19.67 7.46 20.81
C ARG A 609 19.12 8.76 20.21
N LYS A 610 18.29 9.47 20.98
CA LYS A 610 17.42 10.53 20.47
C LYS A 610 18.22 11.58 19.69
N GLU A 611 17.79 11.81 18.45
CA GLU A 611 18.41 12.74 17.50
C GLU A 611 19.88 12.46 17.12
N ARG A 612 20.37 11.24 17.38
CA ARG A 612 21.70 10.78 16.95
C ARG A 612 21.59 9.63 15.96
N TYR A 613 21.04 8.50 16.40
CA TYR A 613 20.95 7.28 15.59
C TYR A 613 19.88 6.31 16.10
N PHE A 614 19.55 5.34 15.26
CA PHE A 614 18.81 4.13 15.63
C PHE A 614 19.74 2.94 15.49
N LEU A 615 19.80 2.06 16.48
CA LEU A 615 20.38 0.72 16.33
C LEU A 615 19.23 -0.28 16.27
N ILE A 616 19.21 -1.08 15.20
CA ILE A 616 18.27 -2.15 14.98
C ILE A 616 18.99 -3.47 15.25
N ILE A 617 18.45 -4.26 16.17
CA ILE A 617 18.98 -5.57 16.55
C ILE A 617 17.90 -6.59 16.23
N ASP A 618 18.14 -7.40 15.22
CA ASP A 618 17.25 -8.51 14.86
C ASP A 618 17.85 -9.82 15.37
N GLU A 619 17.12 -10.54 16.21
CA GLU A 619 17.51 -11.83 16.77
C GLU A 619 16.58 -12.94 16.26
N LEU A 620 17.13 -13.96 15.63
CA LEU A 620 16.42 -15.06 14.99
C LEU A 620 16.73 -16.34 15.76
N VAL A 621 15.71 -16.93 16.39
CA VAL A 621 15.85 -18.09 17.29
C VAL A 621 15.22 -19.32 16.65
N ALA A 622 16.01 -20.37 16.42
CA ALA A 622 15.50 -21.59 15.81
C ALA A 622 14.58 -22.36 16.77
N LYS A 623 13.36 -22.71 16.31
CA LYS A 623 12.41 -23.55 17.06
C LYS A 623 12.66 -25.04 16.85
N GLU A 624 13.39 -25.38 15.81
CA GLU A 624 13.75 -26.73 15.44
C GLU A 624 15.14 -26.74 14.83
N ARG A 625 15.81 -27.90 14.92
CA ARG A 625 17.11 -28.09 14.28
C ARG A 625 16.96 -28.11 12.76
N ASN A 626 17.53 -27.13 12.06
CA ASN A 626 17.42 -27.08 10.60
C ASN A 626 18.52 -26.21 9.95
N ASP A 627 18.59 -26.26 8.61
CA ASP A 627 19.37 -25.32 7.81
C ASP A 627 18.53 -24.06 7.56
N TYR A 628 19.00 -22.91 8.05
CA TYR A 628 18.30 -21.63 7.89
C TYR A 628 19.07 -20.71 6.95
N SER A 629 18.32 -19.94 6.15
CA SER A 629 18.81 -18.75 5.46
C SER A 629 17.97 -17.56 5.89
N PHE A 630 18.61 -16.56 6.50
CA PHE A 630 17.98 -15.31 6.89
C PHE A 630 18.46 -14.20 5.97
N HIS A 631 17.51 -13.48 5.38
CA HIS A 631 17.81 -12.34 4.53
C HIS A 631 17.21 -11.10 5.21
N CYS A 632 18.06 -10.24 5.80
CA CYS A 632 17.66 -8.95 6.34
C CYS A 632 17.69 -7.91 5.22
N ILE A 633 16.59 -7.21 5.00
CA ILE A 633 16.32 -6.44 3.79
C ILE A 633 16.10 -4.96 4.14
N TRP A 634 16.83 -4.10 3.44
CA TRP A 634 16.69 -2.64 3.51
C TRP A 634 16.42 -2.08 2.13
N ARG A 635 15.41 -1.21 2.02
CA ARG A 635 15.03 -0.57 0.75
C ARG A 635 15.29 0.92 0.87
N LEU A 636 16.37 1.37 0.23
CA LEU A 636 16.92 2.71 0.39
C LEU A 636 16.61 3.58 -0.83
N VAL A 637 16.36 4.87 -0.58
CA VAL A 637 16.12 5.88 -1.61
C VAL A 637 17.22 6.92 -1.57
N GLY A 638 17.81 7.24 -2.73
CA GLY A 638 18.95 8.15 -2.86
C GLY A 638 20.15 7.49 -3.53
N ASP A 639 21.20 8.25 -3.78
CA ASP A 639 22.37 7.77 -4.51
C ASP A 639 23.22 6.85 -3.61
N LEU A 640 23.23 5.55 -3.93
CA LEU A 640 23.87 4.52 -3.12
C LEU A 640 25.41 4.53 -3.26
N GLU A 641 26.10 4.58 -2.13
CA GLU A 641 27.52 4.31 -1.98
C GLU A 641 27.71 3.10 -1.04
N ALA A 642 28.43 2.08 -1.48
CA ALA A 642 28.69 0.87 -0.69
C ALA A 642 30.14 0.81 -0.18
N SER A 643 30.32 0.27 1.02
CA SER A 643 31.61 0.02 1.66
C SER A 643 31.59 -1.32 2.40
N ARG A 644 32.70 -1.69 3.04
CA ARG A 644 32.75 -2.90 3.89
C ARG A 644 31.96 -2.79 5.18
N GLU A 645 31.81 -1.58 5.70
CA GLU A 645 31.16 -1.31 6.98
C GLU A 645 29.67 -1.01 6.79
N GLY A 646 29.13 -1.26 5.59
CA GLY A 646 27.75 -0.97 5.21
C GLY A 646 27.64 0.02 4.05
N VAL A 647 26.52 0.72 3.96
CA VAL A 647 26.16 1.57 2.84
C VAL A 647 25.73 2.96 3.29
N SER A 648 25.72 3.90 2.37
CA SER A 648 25.02 5.17 2.52
C SER A 648 24.21 5.52 1.29
N VAL A 649 23.16 6.31 1.45
CA VAL A 649 22.46 6.98 0.35
C VAL A 649 22.54 8.48 0.51
N ASP A 650 22.91 9.19 -0.55
CA ASP A 650 22.91 10.66 -0.61
C ASP A 650 21.59 11.20 -1.18
N GLN A 651 21.02 12.21 -0.52
CA GLN A 651 19.87 12.95 -0.99
C GLN A 651 20.15 14.46 -1.03
N LYS A 652 20.99 14.86 -1.99
CA LYS A 652 21.42 16.26 -2.21
C LYS A 652 22.14 16.84 -0.98
N GLY A 653 23.16 16.13 -0.50
CA GLY A 653 24.03 16.53 0.60
C GLY A 653 23.58 16.05 1.98
N VAL A 654 22.38 15.48 2.10
CA VAL A 654 21.96 14.79 3.33
C VAL A 654 22.16 13.29 3.12
N LYS A 655 23.10 12.70 3.86
CA LYS A 655 23.39 11.27 3.79
C LYS A 655 22.66 10.50 4.88
N PHE A 656 22.10 9.35 4.51
CA PHE A 656 21.64 8.32 5.43
C PHE A 656 22.60 7.15 5.39
N TRP A 657 23.03 6.68 6.56
CA TRP A 657 23.99 5.61 6.72
C TRP A 657 23.30 4.37 7.29
N LEU A 658 23.59 3.23 6.70
CA LEU A 658 23.27 1.89 7.21
C LEU A 658 24.61 1.18 7.46
N LYS A 659 25.05 1.18 8.71
CA LYS A 659 26.29 0.54 9.14
C LYS A 659 26.01 -0.84 9.70
N THR A 660 26.78 -1.83 9.28
CA THR A 660 26.62 -3.24 9.61
C THR A 660 27.94 -3.85 10.10
N LEU A 661 27.88 -5.04 10.69
CA LEU A 661 29.06 -5.89 10.92
C LEU A 661 29.53 -6.53 9.59
N ASP A 662 30.82 -6.85 9.50
CA ASP A 662 31.49 -7.39 8.31
C ASP A 662 31.29 -8.91 8.10
N GLU A 663 30.46 -9.53 8.93
CA GLU A 663 30.22 -10.97 8.96
C GLU A 663 29.06 -11.43 8.03
N TYR A 664 28.32 -10.50 7.43
CA TYR A 664 27.18 -10.80 6.56
C TYR A 664 27.54 -10.68 5.07
N ALA A 665 26.95 -11.55 4.23
CA ALA A 665 27.07 -11.40 2.78
C ALA A 665 26.09 -10.32 2.30
N LEU A 666 26.61 -9.21 1.78
CA LEU A 666 25.81 -8.12 1.23
C LEU A 666 25.47 -8.36 -0.24
N LYS A 667 24.18 -8.29 -0.56
CA LYS A 667 23.63 -8.37 -1.93
C LYS A 667 22.89 -7.09 -2.28
N PHE A 668 22.95 -6.70 -3.54
CA PHE A 668 22.43 -5.43 -4.03
C PHE A 668 21.50 -5.66 -5.22
N GLU A 669 20.38 -4.92 -5.23
CA GLU A 669 19.40 -4.94 -6.30
C GLU A 669 18.87 -3.51 -6.51
N VAL A 670 18.52 -3.19 -7.76
CA VAL A 670 17.86 -1.92 -8.10
C VAL A 670 16.44 -2.22 -8.56
N ASP A 671 15.45 -1.77 -7.79
CA ASP A 671 14.03 -1.90 -8.09
C ASP A 671 13.53 -0.60 -8.74
N ALA A 672 13.81 -0.47 -10.04
CA ALA A 672 13.39 0.70 -10.82
C ALA A 672 11.86 0.80 -10.96
N GLU A 673 11.14 -0.33 -10.90
CA GLU A 673 9.68 -0.36 -11.00
C GLU A 673 9.05 0.34 -9.80
N THR A 674 9.38 -0.09 -8.57
CA THR A 674 8.90 0.57 -7.36
C THR A 674 9.54 1.95 -7.18
N GLY A 675 10.75 2.17 -7.73
CA GLY A 675 11.37 3.51 -7.86
C GLY A 675 10.48 4.56 -8.54
N MET A 676 9.61 4.17 -9.47
CA MET A 676 8.68 5.11 -10.11
C MET A 676 7.68 5.73 -9.14
N ASN A 677 7.40 5.09 -7.99
CA ASN A 677 6.56 5.65 -6.94
C ASN A 677 7.19 6.91 -6.29
N TRP A 678 8.51 7.11 -6.51
CA TRP A 678 9.31 8.23 -6.02
C TRP A 678 9.53 9.33 -7.06
N LYS A 679 8.94 9.25 -8.26
CA LYS A 679 9.13 10.23 -9.35
C LYS A 679 8.84 11.69 -8.96
N SER A 680 7.98 11.92 -7.97
CA SER A 680 7.64 13.26 -7.47
C SER A 680 8.45 13.69 -6.23
N TYR A 681 9.31 12.82 -5.71
CA TYR A 681 10.16 13.11 -4.56
C TYR A 681 11.34 13.99 -4.99
N PRO A 682 11.56 15.17 -4.39
CA PRO A 682 12.46 16.17 -4.96
C PRO A 682 13.94 15.96 -4.65
N TYR A 683 14.30 14.93 -3.88
CA TYR A 683 15.65 14.78 -3.30
C TYR A 683 16.42 13.56 -3.78
N ALA A 684 15.82 12.68 -4.57
CA ALA A 684 16.46 11.48 -5.11
C ALA A 684 15.93 11.17 -6.52
N GLU A 685 16.71 10.46 -7.31
CA GLU A 685 16.23 9.83 -8.54
C GLU A 685 15.17 8.76 -8.21
N PRO A 686 14.25 8.43 -9.14
CA PRO A 686 13.17 7.46 -8.94
C PRO A 686 13.68 6.01 -8.98
N LEU A 687 14.62 5.69 -8.10
CA LEU A 687 15.24 4.37 -7.93
C LEU A 687 15.14 3.95 -6.47
N VAL A 688 14.85 2.67 -6.25
CA VAL A 688 14.94 2.04 -4.93
C VAL A 688 16.10 1.05 -4.97
N HIS A 689 17.02 1.20 -4.02
CA HIS A 689 18.15 0.30 -3.83
C HIS A 689 17.83 -0.71 -2.73
N VAL A 690 17.75 -1.99 -3.10
CA VAL A 690 17.52 -3.08 -2.17
C VAL A 690 18.88 -3.61 -1.72
N VAL A 691 19.15 -3.52 -0.43
CA VAL A 691 20.33 -4.09 0.23
C VAL A 691 19.88 -5.28 1.05
N ARG A 692 20.46 -6.46 0.79
CA ARG A 692 20.18 -7.67 1.56
C ARG A 692 21.43 -8.15 2.27
N GLU A 693 21.33 -8.29 3.59
CA GLU A 693 22.30 -8.98 4.42
C GLU A 693 21.87 -10.45 4.52
N VAL A 694 22.75 -11.37 4.11
CA VAL A 694 22.41 -12.80 3.99
C VAL A 694 23.27 -13.60 4.96
N LEU A 695 22.60 -14.43 5.77
CA LEU A 695 23.22 -15.35 6.70
C LEU A 695 22.65 -16.76 6.49
N ASN A 696 23.52 -17.70 6.10
CA ASN A 696 23.18 -19.12 5.98
C ASN A 696 23.83 -19.89 7.13
N LYS A 697 23.03 -20.58 7.94
CA LYS A 697 23.57 -21.38 9.05
C LYS A 697 22.66 -22.53 9.42
N ARG A 698 23.26 -23.65 9.78
CA ARG A 698 22.57 -24.74 10.46
C ARG A 698 22.47 -24.42 11.94
N LEU A 699 21.25 -24.39 12.47
CA LEU A 699 20.99 -24.05 13.86
C LEU A 699 20.44 -25.24 14.62
N GLU A 700 20.85 -25.39 15.87
CA GLU A 700 20.19 -26.26 16.84
C GLU A 700 18.99 -25.54 17.48
N VAL A 701 18.12 -26.29 18.17
CA VAL A 701 16.97 -25.70 18.89
C VAL A 701 17.46 -24.66 19.90
N ASP A 702 16.77 -23.51 19.95
CA ASP A 702 17.08 -22.35 20.79
C ASP A 702 18.39 -21.60 20.46
N GLU A 703 19.20 -22.10 19.51
CA GLU A 703 20.32 -21.34 18.98
C GLU A 703 19.81 -20.13 18.19
N SER A 704 20.53 -19.01 18.28
CA SER A 704 20.15 -17.78 17.59
C SER A 704 21.25 -17.18 16.74
N GLN A 705 20.82 -16.40 15.75
CA GLN A 705 21.68 -15.52 14.96
C GLN A 705 21.15 -14.09 15.05
N MET A 706 22.03 -13.11 14.85
CA MET A 706 21.68 -11.71 15.02
C MET A 706 22.17 -10.86 13.84
N PHE A 707 21.37 -9.86 13.48
CA PHE A 707 21.78 -8.73 12.65
C PHE A 707 21.86 -7.47 13.52
N PHE A 708 22.88 -6.65 13.26
CA PHE A 708 23.12 -5.39 13.96
C PHE A 708 23.28 -4.27 12.92
N ASN A 709 22.31 -3.36 12.90
CA ASN A 709 22.21 -2.31 11.90
C ASN A 709 22.10 -0.94 12.54
N LEU A 710 23.18 -0.14 12.43
CA LEU A 710 23.25 1.22 12.94
C LEU A 710 22.86 2.21 11.85
N LEU A 711 21.80 2.97 12.10
CA LEU A 711 21.16 3.89 11.17
C LEU A 711 21.28 5.33 11.65
N TYR A 712 21.84 6.23 10.83
CA TYR A 712 21.93 7.66 11.19
C TYR A 712 21.93 8.58 9.97
N ILE A 713 21.65 9.87 10.21
CA ILE A 713 21.53 10.91 9.16
C ILE A 713 22.57 12.00 9.43
N SER A 714 23.33 12.43 8.40
CA SER A 714 24.30 13.52 8.49
C SER A 714 24.19 14.53 7.33
N GLU A 715 24.48 15.81 7.60
CA GLU A 715 24.34 16.93 6.64
C GLU A 715 25.66 17.32 5.94
N ASP A 716 26.81 16.83 6.42
CA ASP A 716 28.16 17.19 5.93
C ASP A 716 28.87 16.01 5.23
N GLY A 717 28.17 14.89 5.03
CA GLY A 717 28.68 13.70 4.34
C GLY A 717 29.78 12.91 5.07
N GLY A 718 30.24 13.36 6.23
CA GLY A 718 31.23 12.65 7.05
C GLY A 718 30.63 11.45 7.78
N GLU A 719 31.42 10.38 7.87
CA GLU A 719 31.15 9.23 8.76
C GLU A 719 31.34 9.66 10.22
N GLN A 720 30.33 9.41 11.07
CA GLN A 720 30.30 9.89 12.45
C GLN A 720 30.39 8.78 13.49
N TYR A 721 29.98 7.56 13.12
CA TYR A 721 29.88 6.43 14.03
C TYR A 721 30.37 5.16 13.34
N HIS A 722 31.08 4.33 14.10
CA HIS A 722 31.45 2.97 13.72
C HIS A 722 30.77 1.98 14.66
N ILE A 723 30.44 0.80 14.13
CA ILE A 723 29.87 -0.32 14.87
C ILE A 723 30.87 -1.48 14.89
N SER A 724 31.04 -2.14 16.03
CA SER A 724 31.82 -3.37 16.13
C SER A 724 31.26 -4.32 17.17
N ARG A 725 31.58 -5.62 17.06
CA ARG A 725 31.06 -6.65 17.95
C ARG A 725 31.72 -6.54 19.34
N ALA A 726 30.91 -6.41 20.39
CA ALA A 726 31.37 -6.32 21.78
C ALA A 726 31.04 -7.58 22.62
N GLY A 727 30.12 -8.41 22.14
CA GLY A 727 29.73 -9.68 22.75
C GLY A 727 28.90 -10.52 21.77
N GLU A 728 28.31 -11.62 22.25
CA GLU A 728 27.40 -12.43 21.42
C GLU A 728 26.13 -11.65 21.07
N SER A 729 25.53 -10.97 22.05
CA SER A 729 24.29 -10.20 21.91
C SER A 729 24.49 -8.68 22.06
N SER A 730 25.71 -8.19 21.83
CA SER A 730 26.04 -6.78 22.07
C SER A 730 27.09 -6.21 21.13
N VAL A 731 26.95 -4.92 20.85
CA VAL A 731 27.86 -4.13 20.00
C VAL A 731 28.42 -2.93 20.74
N GLU A 732 29.57 -2.49 20.27
CA GLU A 732 30.22 -1.23 20.60
C GLU A 732 29.90 -0.24 19.48
N ILE A 733 29.47 0.96 19.86
CA ILE A 733 29.38 2.12 18.97
C ILE A 733 30.43 3.13 19.41
N SER A 734 31.33 3.49 18.50
CA SER A 734 32.38 4.49 18.72
C SER A 734 32.17 5.71 17.83
N GLY A 735 32.42 6.92 18.35
CA GLY A 735 32.21 8.18 17.62
C GLY A 735 32.10 9.37 18.58
N GLU A 736 31.11 10.25 18.37
CA GLU A 736 30.81 11.34 19.31
C GLU A 736 30.32 10.83 20.68
N ASP A 737 29.60 9.70 20.71
CA ASP A 737 28.96 9.12 21.90
C ASP A 737 29.30 7.61 22.04
N ASN A 738 30.44 7.31 22.64
CA ASN A 738 30.92 5.94 22.87
C ASN A 738 29.98 5.14 23.77
N SER A 739 29.51 3.99 23.30
CA SER A 739 28.53 3.17 24.03
C SER A 739 28.58 1.69 23.70
N TYR A 740 28.08 0.90 24.64
CA TYR A 740 27.76 -0.52 24.49
C TYR A 740 26.26 -0.71 24.49
N ILE A 741 25.73 -1.41 23.49
CA ILE A 741 24.31 -1.66 23.33
C ILE A 741 24.09 -3.15 23.11
N GLY A 742 23.09 -3.74 23.75
CA GLY A 742 22.78 -5.15 23.58
C GLY A 742 21.43 -5.57 24.14
N VAL A 743 21.12 -6.85 23.96
CA VAL A 743 19.88 -7.50 24.37
C VAL A 743 20.15 -8.78 25.16
N ASN A 744 19.23 -9.13 26.05
CA ASN A 744 19.23 -10.35 26.85
C ASN A 744 17.87 -11.03 26.80
N ARG A 745 17.84 -12.37 26.92
CA ARG A 745 16.59 -13.12 27.06
C ARG A 745 16.41 -13.65 28.48
N GLY A 746 15.21 -13.47 29.03
CA GLY A 746 14.79 -14.12 30.28
C GLY A 746 15.64 -13.79 31.51
N GLY A 747 16.16 -12.56 31.61
CA GLY A 747 17.03 -12.15 32.72
C GLY A 747 18.42 -12.80 32.70
N SER A 748 18.83 -13.33 31.55
CA SER A 748 20.21 -13.78 31.34
C SER A 748 21.19 -12.63 31.56
N LEU A 749 22.39 -12.98 31.97
CA LEU A 749 23.42 -12.01 32.26
C LEU A 749 24.24 -11.71 31.01
N SER A 750 24.18 -10.48 30.51
CA SER A 750 25.11 -10.03 29.47
C SER A 750 26.43 -9.61 30.09
N ARG A 751 27.53 -10.00 29.42
CA ARG A 751 28.88 -9.49 29.67
C ARG A 751 29.44 -8.92 28.37
N VAL A 752 29.78 -7.64 28.42
CA VAL A 752 30.36 -6.92 27.27
C VAL A 752 31.88 -6.95 27.36
N ARG A 753 32.60 -7.25 26.27
CA ARG A 753 34.07 -7.29 26.29
C ARG A 753 34.68 -5.88 26.25
N THR A 754 35.32 -5.45 27.33
CA THR A 754 36.11 -4.20 27.38
C THR A 754 37.61 -4.45 27.21
N ARG A 755 38.46 -3.43 27.45
CA ARG A 755 39.92 -3.55 27.38
C ARG A 755 40.49 -4.53 28.39
N MET A 756 39.85 -4.69 29.56
CA MET A 756 40.20 -5.68 30.57
C MET A 756 38.95 -6.51 30.92
N GLU A 757 39.04 -7.83 30.82
CA GLU A 757 37.88 -8.71 31.01
C GLU A 757 37.31 -8.66 32.44
N GLU A 758 38.17 -8.45 33.45
CA GLU A 758 37.78 -8.39 34.87
C GLU A 758 36.96 -7.15 35.23
N THR A 759 37.03 -6.09 34.41
CA THR A 759 36.35 -4.81 34.64
C THR A 759 35.11 -4.62 33.79
N SER A 760 34.83 -5.53 32.86
CA SER A 760 33.76 -5.46 31.87
C SER A 760 32.35 -5.19 32.44
N PRO A 761 31.48 -4.43 31.73
CA PRO A 761 30.10 -4.21 32.12
C PRO A 761 29.31 -5.52 32.14
N GLU A 762 28.54 -5.69 33.20
CA GLU A 762 27.67 -6.84 33.44
C GLU A 762 26.27 -6.35 33.85
N THR A 763 25.24 -6.78 33.12
CA THR A 763 23.85 -6.38 33.33
C THR A 763 22.86 -7.49 32.96
N ASP A 764 21.73 -7.53 33.65
CA ASP A 764 20.59 -8.43 33.37
C ASP A 764 19.44 -7.74 32.64
N ALA A 765 19.63 -6.48 32.22
CA ALA A 765 18.64 -5.72 31.45
C ALA A 765 18.23 -6.46 30.16
N SER A 766 16.94 -6.52 29.86
CA SER A 766 16.43 -7.11 28.61
C SER A 766 16.97 -6.37 27.38
N ILE A 767 17.10 -5.04 27.47
CA ILE A 767 17.73 -4.17 26.48
C ILE A 767 18.51 -3.10 27.22
N TYR A 768 19.72 -2.77 26.76
CA TYR A 768 20.55 -1.77 27.44
C TYR A 768 21.33 -0.87 26.48
N TYR A 769 21.57 0.35 26.94
CA TYR A 769 22.56 1.30 26.45
C TYR A 769 23.45 1.69 27.64
N ILE A 770 24.76 1.50 27.51
CA ILE A 770 25.74 1.80 28.57
C ILE A 770 26.84 2.65 27.96
N SER A 771 27.12 3.82 28.54
CA SER A 771 28.22 4.69 28.14
C SER A 771 29.06 5.09 29.37
N PRO A 772 30.30 5.58 29.18
CA PRO A 772 31.07 6.13 30.29
C PRO A 772 30.38 7.27 31.03
N GLU A 773 29.44 7.98 30.38
CA GLU A 773 28.70 9.11 30.96
C GLU A 773 27.37 8.70 31.61
N GLY A 774 26.87 7.48 31.42
CA GLY A 774 25.58 7.05 31.97
C GLY A 774 25.08 5.72 31.43
N PHE A 775 23.86 5.36 31.78
CA PHE A 775 23.23 4.13 31.32
C PHE A 775 21.71 4.28 31.20
N SER A 776 21.14 3.52 30.28
CA SER A 776 19.70 3.35 30.07
C SER A 776 19.40 1.86 29.95
N LEU A 777 18.62 1.31 30.86
CA LEU A 777 18.35 -0.12 31.01
C LEU A 777 16.84 -0.35 30.98
N VAL A 778 16.41 -1.42 30.32
CA VAL A 778 15.01 -1.87 30.29
C VAL A 778 14.86 -3.12 31.13
N GLU A 779 13.93 -3.10 32.09
CA GLU A 779 13.62 -4.23 32.98
C GLU A 779 14.84 -4.85 33.68
N ALA A 780 15.76 -4.02 34.17
CA ALA A 780 16.99 -4.47 34.82
C ALA A 780 16.83 -4.56 36.34
N THR A 781 17.60 -5.46 36.97
CA THR A 781 17.81 -5.46 38.42
C THR A 781 19.23 -5.08 38.81
N ARG A 782 20.20 -5.09 37.89
CA ARG A 782 21.58 -4.74 38.21
C ARG A 782 22.38 -4.22 37.02
N LEU A 783 23.34 -3.36 37.33
CA LEU A 783 24.46 -3.01 36.44
C LEU A 783 25.74 -2.86 37.25
N ARG A 784 26.80 -3.52 36.81
CA ARG A 784 28.16 -3.35 37.33
C ARG A 784 29.08 -3.01 36.16
N TRP A 785 29.91 -1.98 36.31
CA TRP A 785 31.04 -1.71 35.42
C TRP A 785 32.18 -1.11 36.25
N ILE A 786 33.29 -1.86 36.38
CA ILE A 786 34.36 -1.65 37.39
C ILE A 786 33.82 -1.80 38.83
N GLU A 787 32.81 -1.02 39.20
CA GLU A 787 32.06 -1.05 40.46
C GLU A 787 30.54 -1.17 40.21
N ARG A 788 29.74 -1.34 41.27
CA ARG A 788 28.28 -1.42 41.15
C ARG A 788 27.71 -0.04 40.81
N LEU A 789 26.95 0.06 39.72
CA LEU A 789 26.34 1.31 39.27
C LEU A 789 24.84 1.37 39.53
N PHE A 790 24.15 0.22 39.48
CA PHE A 790 22.72 0.11 39.72
C PHE A 790 22.38 -1.24 40.35
N GLN A 791 21.38 -1.25 41.23
CA GLN A 791 20.78 -2.44 41.80
C GLN A 791 19.31 -2.19 42.15
N SER A 792 18.43 -3.17 41.94
CA SER A 792 17.03 -3.12 42.36
C SER A 792 16.56 -4.48 42.86
N ASP A 793 15.52 -4.50 43.69
CA ASP A 793 14.88 -5.71 44.16
C ASP A 793 13.91 -6.33 43.14
N ARG A 794 13.53 -5.58 42.10
CA ARG A 794 12.66 -6.03 41.00
C ARG A 794 13.09 -5.39 39.67
N PRO A 795 12.68 -5.95 38.52
CA PRO A 795 12.94 -5.35 37.21
C PRO A 795 12.38 -3.93 37.09
N VAL A 796 13.21 -2.97 36.69
CA VAL A 796 12.82 -1.57 36.43
C VAL A 796 13.49 -1.07 35.16
N SER A 797 12.83 -0.18 34.43
CA SER A 797 13.48 0.57 33.37
C SER A 797 14.05 1.87 33.94
N ILE A 798 15.35 2.10 33.79
CA ILE A 798 16.06 3.24 34.40
C ILE A 798 17.01 3.89 33.40
N GLU A 799 17.05 5.22 33.40
CA GLU A 799 18.11 6.00 32.81
C GLU A 799 18.77 6.85 33.88
N PHE A 800 20.10 6.90 33.90
CA PHE A 800 20.86 7.72 34.82
C PHE A 800 22.12 8.29 34.15
N ASN A 801 22.22 9.62 34.14
CA ASN A 801 23.36 10.36 33.61
C ASN A 801 24.33 10.67 34.76
N LEU A 802 25.51 10.06 34.73
CA LEU A 802 26.55 10.22 35.75
C LEU A 802 27.14 11.63 35.76
N LYS A 803 27.07 12.38 34.66
CA LYS A 803 27.64 13.72 34.53
C LYS A 803 26.72 14.79 35.12
N THR A 804 25.42 14.69 34.87
CA THR A 804 24.42 15.66 35.38
C THR A 804 23.81 15.24 36.71
N GLY A 805 23.87 13.95 37.04
CA GLY A 805 23.15 13.36 38.18
C GLY A 805 21.64 13.27 37.97
N GLU A 806 21.17 13.42 36.72
CA GLU A 806 19.74 13.36 36.37
C GLU A 806 19.37 12.03 35.75
N GLY A 807 18.11 11.62 35.91
CA GLY A 807 17.64 10.35 35.38
C GLY A 807 16.13 10.19 35.45
N VAL A 808 15.65 9.05 34.95
CA VAL A 808 14.26 8.64 35.02
C VAL A 808 14.19 7.18 35.42
N ILE A 809 13.23 6.85 36.27
CA ILE A 809 12.86 5.47 36.59
C ILE A 809 11.43 5.26 36.12
N VAL A 810 11.18 4.14 35.43
CA VAL A 810 9.85 3.66 35.05
C VAL A 810 9.70 2.27 35.63
N SER A 811 8.70 2.10 36.49
CA SER A 811 8.44 0.82 37.14
C SER A 811 6.94 0.47 37.12
N PRO A 812 6.56 -0.77 36.76
CA PRO A 812 5.18 -1.24 36.87
C PRO A 812 4.77 -1.58 38.32
N HIS A 813 5.70 -1.54 39.28
CA HIS A 813 5.49 -1.88 40.68
C HIS A 813 6.20 -0.87 41.61
N GLU A 814 5.84 -0.88 42.90
CA GLU A 814 6.71 -0.28 43.93
C GLU A 814 8.02 -1.07 44.00
N VAL A 815 9.16 -0.34 44.02
CA VAL A 815 10.50 -0.94 43.99
C VAL A 815 11.47 -0.23 44.93
N ARG A 816 12.43 -0.99 45.45
CA ARG A 816 13.60 -0.47 46.17
C ARG A 816 14.80 -0.60 45.26
N LEU A 817 15.52 0.50 45.08
CA LEU A 817 16.66 0.54 44.18
C LEU A 817 17.79 1.37 44.76
N GLY A 818 18.99 1.06 44.30
CA GLY A 818 20.22 1.77 44.57
C GLY A 818 20.92 2.14 43.26
N PHE A 819 21.41 3.36 43.14
CA PHE A 819 22.27 3.76 42.03
C PHE A 819 23.48 4.57 42.53
N TYR A 820 24.49 4.69 41.67
CA TYR A 820 25.76 5.30 42.02
C TYR A 820 25.61 6.71 42.63
N GLY A 821 26.19 6.89 43.82
CA GLY A 821 26.07 8.11 44.61
C GLY A 821 27.31 8.98 44.76
N GLY A 822 28.40 8.70 44.04
CA GLY A 822 29.67 9.43 44.18
C GLY A 822 30.38 9.16 45.50
N THR A 823 31.28 10.06 45.95
CA THR A 823 32.08 9.92 47.18
C THR A 823 31.50 10.63 48.43
N GLY A 824 30.28 11.20 48.37
CA GLY A 824 29.59 11.87 49.49
C GLY A 824 28.19 11.31 49.81
N ILE A 825 27.41 12.00 50.66
CA ILE A 825 25.96 11.79 50.88
C ILE A 825 25.21 12.93 50.16
N PRO A 826 24.82 12.76 48.89
CA PRO A 826 24.16 13.82 48.14
C PRO A 826 22.67 13.91 48.50
N LYS A 827 22.09 15.10 48.28
CA LYS A 827 20.64 15.29 48.32
C LYS A 827 20.01 14.71 47.06
N VAL A 828 18.96 13.92 47.20
CA VAL A 828 18.22 13.33 46.08
C VAL A 828 16.85 13.97 45.98
N ILE A 829 16.49 14.39 44.78
CA ILE A 829 15.17 14.90 44.43
C ILE A 829 14.47 13.84 43.56
N VAL A 830 13.26 13.46 43.96
CA VAL A 830 12.35 12.59 43.19
C VAL A 830 11.08 13.37 42.91
N ASP A 831 10.73 13.53 41.63
CA ASP A 831 9.55 14.28 41.16
C ASP A 831 9.43 15.70 41.75
N GLY A 832 10.58 16.35 41.96
CA GLY A 832 10.65 17.70 42.53
C GLY A 832 10.64 17.75 44.07
N VAL A 833 10.55 16.63 44.75
CA VAL A 833 10.56 16.52 46.21
C VAL A 833 11.91 16.00 46.70
N GLU A 834 12.56 16.70 47.64
CA GLU A 834 13.77 16.22 48.30
C GLU A 834 13.44 15.05 49.23
N ILE A 835 14.16 13.94 49.09
CA ILE A 835 13.99 12.74 49.90
C ILE A 835 15.27 12.43 50.69
N GLU A 836 15.10 11.84 51.88
CA GLU A 836 16.22 11.38 52.69
C GLU A 836 16.84 10.13 52.05
N ALA A 837 18.11 10.24 51.67
CA ALA A 837 18.84 9.21 50.95
C ALA A 837 19.83 8.50 51.89
N HIS A 838 19.78 7.16 51.93
CA HIS A 838 20.75 6.35 52.66
C HIS A 838 21.77 5.76 51.70
N LYS A 839 23.05 5.91 52.01
CA LYS A 839 24.14 5.36 51.21
C LYS A 839 24.68 4.08 51.85
N VAL A 840 24.63 2.98 51.12
CA VAL A 840 25.14 1.67 51.52
C VAL A 840 25.94 1.09 50.35
N ASP A 841 27.14 0.57 50.61
CA ASP A 841 28.02 -0.04 49.58
C ASP A 841 28.29 0.84 48.33
N GLY A 842 28.31 2.17 48.50
CA GLY A 842 28.54 3.12 47.40
C GLY A 842 27.29 3.50 46.59
N LEU A 843 26.15 2.84 46.82
CA LEU A 843 24.87 3.14 46.18
C LEU A 843 23.98 3.99 47.10
N ILE A 844 23.22 4.91 46.52
CA ILE A 844 22.14 5.63 47.20
C ILE A 844 20.86 4.82 47.05
N HIS A 845 20.32 4.36 48.17
CA HIS A 845 19.08 3.60 48.19
C HIS A 845 17.86 4.51 48.37
N LEU A 846 16.84 4.26 47.57
CA LEU A 846 15.54 4.91 47.66
C LEU A 846 14.41 3.96 47.28
N ARG A 847 13.20 4.35 47.65
CA ARG A 847 11.95 3.68 47.29
C ARG A 847 11.18 4.57 46.34
N VAL A 848 10.68 3.98 45.25
CA VAL A 848 9.75 4.64 44.32
C VAL A 848 8.50 3.80 44.17
N ASP A 849 7.38 4.49 43.99
CA ASP A 849 6.10 3.86 43.72
C ASP A 849 6.04 3.36 42.26
N LYS A 850 4.90 2.75 41.90
CA LYS A 850 4.60 2.40 40.52
C LYS A 850 4.43 3.69 39.70
N GLY A 851 5.14 3.81 38.59
CA GLY A 851 4.99 4.93 37.67
C GLY A 851 6.31 5.36 37.02
N ARG A 852 6.28 6.55 36.42
CA ARG A 852 7.47 7.26 35.91
C ARG A 852 7.88 8.31 36.94
N HIS A 853 9.12 8.25 37.37
CA HIS A 853 9.70 9.16 38.37
C HIS A 853 10.95 9.83 37.80
N ARG A 854 11.05 11.15 37.92
CA ARG A 854 12.28 11.90 37.60
C ARG A 854 13.17 11.95 38.81
N ILE A 855 14.45 11.63 38.63
CA ILE A 855 15.44 11.65 39.69
C ILE A 855 16.53 12.68 39.40
N ARG A 856 16.98 13.36 40.45
CA ARG A 856 18.12 14.28 40.39
C ARG A 856 18.96 14.19 41.66
N VAL A 857 20.25 13.94 41.49
CA VAL A 857 21.25 13.91 42.55
C VAL A 857 22.03 15.22 42.53
N LEU A 858 21.90 16.00 43.59
CA LEU A 858 22.62 17.27 43.70
C LEU A 858 24.08 17.01 44.09
N ASN A 859 25.02 17.71 43.43
CA ASN A 859 26.46 17.63 43.70
C ASN A 859 27.06 16.23 43.55
N LEU A 860 26.60 15.44 42.56
CA LEU A 860 27.16 14.12 42.26
C LEU A 860 28.65 14.23 41.87
N VAL A 861 29.52 13.55 42.61
CA VAL A 861 30.96 13.49 42.33
C VAL A 861 31.28 12.20 41.56
N SER A 862 31.31 12.29 40.23
CA SER A 862 31.48 11.14 39.31
C SER A 862 32.67 11.24 38.35
N HIS A 863 33.32 12.40 38.23
CA HIS A 863 34.37 12.67 37.24
C HIS A 863 35.52 11.63 37.25
N GLY A 864 35.96 11.19 38.44
CA GLY A 864 37.00 10.17 38.57
C GLY A 864 36.54 8.76 38.17
N LEU A 865 35.25 8.45 38.32
CA LEU A 865 34.67 7.21 37.79
C LEU A 865 34.56 7.29 36.27
N ILE A 866 33.97 8.36 35.72
CA ILE A 866 33.81 8.58 34.28
C ILE A 866 35.17 8.47 33.56
N SER A 867 36.24 9.04 34.12
CA SER A 867 37.59 8.91 33.56
C SER A 867 38.10 7.47 33.54
N ARG A 868 37.83 6.67 34.58
CA ARG A 868 38.19 5.24 34.61
C ARG A 868 37.36 4.43 33.62
N LEU A 869 36.05 4.68 33.55
CA LEU A 869 35.16 4.02 32.57
C LEU A 869 35.61 4.32 31.13
N ASN A 870 35.95 5.58 30.83
CA ASN A 870 36.52 5.95 29.52
C ASN A 870 37.86 5.25 29.23
N GLY A 871 38.72 5.07 30.24
CA GLY A 871 39.98 4.34 30.09
C GLY A 871 39.82 2.83 29.88
N ASP A 872 38.75 2.25 30.41
CA ASP A 872 38.37 0.85 30.24
C ASP A 872 37.61 0.60 28.92
N PHE A 873 36.88 1.61 28.43
CA PHE A 873 36.21 1.58 27.13
C PHE A 873 37.23 1.22 26.05
N ARG A 874 36.90 0.20 25.27
CA ARG A 874 37.75 -0.25 24.18
C ARG A 874 37.74 0.86 23.11
N SER A 875 38.89 1.42 22.76
CA SER A 875 38.99 2.17 21.51
C SER A 875 39.15 1.13 20.41
N ALA A 876 38.13 0.90 19.59
CA ALA A 876 38.33 0.19 18.35
C ALA A 876 39.47 0.87 17.57
N GLN A 877 40.64 0.23 17.50
CA GLN A 877 41.56 0.49 16.41
C GLN A 877 40.80 0.10 15.15
N SER A 878 40.62 1.07 14.25
CA SER A 878 40.26 0.79 12.86
C SER A 878 41.09 -0.41 12.41
N LEU A 879 40.41 -1.51 12.06
CA LEU A 879 41.01 -2.60 11.31
C LEU A 879 41.33 -2.05 9.90
N THR A 880 42.36 -1.22 9.84
CA THR A 880 43.04 -0.89 8.59
C THR A 880 43.71 -2.16 8.10
N GLY A 881 43.35 -2.58 6.89
CA GLY A 881 44.19 -3.49 6.12
C GLY A 881 43.50 -4.75 5.60
N ARG A 882 43.14 -4.67 4.32
CA ARG A 882 43.10 -5.74 3.31
C ARG A 882 42.14 -6.90 3.55
N ALA A 883 40.97 -6.81 2.91
CA ALA A 883 40.43 -7.97 2.16
C ALA A 883 39.37 -7.63 1.07
N VAL A 884 39.13 -6.36 0.65
CA VAL A 884 38.14 -6.11 -0.45
C VAL A 884 38.58 -6.79 -1.75
N GLN A 885 39.87 -7.12 -1.86
CA GLN A 885 40.45 -7.72 -3.05
C GLN A 885 40.43 -9.26 -3.06
N ARG A 886 39.50 -9.93 -2.35
CA ARG A 886 39.42 -11.40 -2.32
C ARG A 886 38.06 -12.02 -2.64
N ALA A 887 37.06 -11.23 -3.05
CA ALA A 887 35.82 -11.76 -3.63
C ALA A 887 35.69 -11.52 -5.15
N VAL A 888 36.60 -10.75 -5.75
CA VAL A 888 36.68 -10.54 -7.21
C VAL A 888 37.77 -11.42 -7.88
N GLU A 889 38.62 -12.08 -7.08
CA GLU A 889 39.78 -12.84 -7.59
C GLU A 889 39.79 -14.32 -7.16
N ALA A 890 38.62 -14.95 -7.17
CA ALA A 890 38.52 -16.41 -7.36
C ALA A 890 37.75 -16.68 -8.65
N VAL A 891 38.24 -16.10 -9.76
CA VAL A 891 37.80 -16.47 -11.11
C VAL A 891 38.30 -17.88 -11.36
N GLY A 892 37.44 -18.85 -11.07
CA GLY A 892 37.63 -20.22 -11.48
C GLY A 892 36.62 -20.52 -12.57
N HIS A 893 37.04 -20.45 -13.83
CA HIS A 893 36.35 -21.18 -14.88
C HIS A 893 36.65 -22.66 -14.61
N LYS A 894 35.61 -23.42 -14.25
CA LYS A 894 35.74 -24.85 -13.99
C LYS A 894 34.96 -25.56 -15.07
N ASN A 895 35.67 -26.32 -15.90
CA ASN A 895 35.09 -27.19 -16.92
C ASN A 895 34.17 -26.47 -17.95
N LEU A 896 34.30 -25.15 -18.10
CA LEU A 896 33.65 -24.36 -19.15
C LEU A 896 34.66 -23.38 -19.76
N GLU A 897 34.59 -23.21 -21.07
CA GLU A 897 35.34 -22.18 -21.80
C GLU A 897 34.42 -21.39 -22.73
N GLU A 898 34.70 -20.09 -22.88
CA GLU A 898 33.99 -19.22 -23.82
C GLU A 898 34.53 -19.46 -25.23
N VAL A 899 33.65 -19.82 -26.15
CA VAL A 899 33.97 -20.09 -27.55
C VAL A 899 34.02 -18.78 -28.33
N TRP A 900 33.00 -17.95 -28.15
CA TRP A 900 32.89 -16.63 -28.74
C TRP A 900 32.01 -15.72 -27.87
N CYS A 901 32.16 -14.41 -28.06
CA CYS A 901 31.25 -13.41 -27.52
C CYS A 901 30.86 -12.42 -28.61
N TRP A 902 29.62 -11.95 -28.58
CA TRP A 902 29.09 -10.96 -29.52
C TRP A 902 28.48 -9.79 -28.76
N ARG A 903 28.94 -8.57 -29.05
CA ARG A 903 28.48 -7.35 -28.37
C ARG A 903 27.43 -6.64 -29.20
N ASN A 904 26.47 -6.03 -28.52
CA ASN A 904 25.48 -5.17 -29.15
C ASN A 904 26.21 -4.07 -29.96
N PRO A 905 25.93 -3.93 -31.26
CA PRO A 905 26.57 -2.93 -32.11
C PRO A 905 26.15 -1.50 -31.75
N VAL A 906 25.11 -1.31 -30.93
CA VAL A 906 24.68 -0.02 -30.38
C VAL A 906 25.14 0.09 -28.94
N GLU A 907 26.06 1.02 -28.68
CA GLU A 907 26.62 1.24 -27.34
C GLU A 907 25.53 1.61 -26.32
N GLY A 908 25.57 0.96 -25.15
CA GLY A 908 24.63 1.21 -24.05
C GLY A 908 23.25 0.53 -24.19
N GLN A 909 22.98 -0.21 -25.27
CA GLN A 909 21.76 -1.01 -25.40
C GLN A 909 21.96 -2.43 -24.86
N SER A 910 20.89 -3.03 -24.35
CA SER A 910 20.92 -4.39 -23.80
C SER A 910 20.01 -5.33 -24.59
N PHE A 911 20.26 -6.63 -24.49
CA PHE A 911 19.35 -7.62 -25.05
C PHE A 911 18.20 -7.90 -24.06
N SER A 912 17.04 -8.19 -24.61
CA SER A 912 15.76 -8.32 -23.90
C SER A 912 15.11 -9.69 -24.03
N SER A 913 15.54 -10.51 -24.99
CA SER A 913 15.04 -11.88 -25.21
C SER A 913 16.07 -12.71 -25.98
N LEU A 914 16.16 -14.01 -25.69
CA LEU A 914 17.00 -15.01 -26.35
C LEU A 914 16.13 -16.17 -26.86
N PHE A 915 16.43 -16.67 -28.05
CA PHE A 915 15.90 -17.94 -28.54
C PHE A 915 16.95 -18.64 -29.42
N THR A 916 16.90 -19.97 -29.49
CA THR A 916 17.79 -20.78 -30.31
C THR A 916 16.99 -21.84 -31.05
N ALA A 917 17.24 -22.02 -32.34
CA ALA A 917 16.65 -23.06 -33.17
C ALA A 917 17.37 -23.12 -34.53
N ASP A 918 17.44 -24.32 -35.10
CA ASP A 918 17.72 -24.56 -36.52
C ASP A 918 16.59 -23.96 -37.36
N ILE A 919 16.82 -22.75 -37.90
CA ILE A 919 15.82 -22.07 -38.72
C ILE A 919 16.04 -22.29 -40.21
N ASP A 920 17.24 -22.68 -40.65
CA ASP A 920 17.54 -22.89 -42.07
C ASP A 920 17.60 -24.36 -42.51
N GLY A 921 17.41 -25.29 -41.57
CA GLY A 921 17.33 -26.73 -41.77
C GLY A 921 18.68 -27.40 -41.99
N ASP A 922 19.79 -26.74 -41.64
CA ASP A 922 21.15 -27.27 -41.84
C ASP A 922 21.64 -28.21 -40.72
N GLY A 923 20.90 -28.27 -39.60
CA GLY A 923 21.20 -29.09 -38.43
C GLY A 923 22.09 -28.42 -37.38
N GLU A 924 22.48 -27.17 -37.58
CA GLU A 924 23.10 -26.29 -36.56
C GLU A 924 22.03 -25.31 -36.04
N ASP A 925 21.96 -25.07 -34.73
CA ASP A 925 21.02 -24.11 -34.17
C ASP A 925 21.53 -22.65 -34.33
N GLU A 926 20.70 -21.76 -34.90
CA GLU A 926 20.95 -20.31 -34.88
C GLU A 926 20.66 -19.67 -33.51
N VAL A 927 21.34 -18.54 -33.23
CA VAL A 927 21.11 -17.72 -32.03
C VAL A 927 20.35 -16.44 -32.39
N LEU A 928 19.12 -16.32 -31.87
CA LEU A 928 18.25 -15.16 -32.09
C LEU A 928 18.16 -14.30 -30.83
N VAL A 929 18.38 -12.99 -30.96
CA VAL A 929 18.30 -12.05 -29.85
C VAL A 929 17.50 -10.80 -30.16
N GLY A 930 16.66 -10.40 -29.20
CA GLY A 930 15.90 -9.16 -29.21
C GLY A 930 16.60 -8.09 -28.38
N SER A 931 16.47 -6.82 -28.76
CA SER A 931 17.13 -5.69 -28.10
C SER A 931 16.12 -4.67 -27.55
N THR A 932 16.55 -3.96 -26.50
CA THR A 932 15.77 -2.91 -25.84
C THR A 932 15.40 -1.75 -26.75
N ASP A 933 16.19 -1.53 -27.80
CA ASP A 933 15.94 -0.49 -28.80
C ASP A 933 15.08 -0.96 -29.97
N GLY A 934 14.66 -2.23 -30.03
CA GLY A 934 13.79 -2.77 -31.08
C GLY A 934 14.53 -3.41 -32.26
N TRP A 935 15.78 -3.84 -32.09
CA TRP A 935 16.43 -4.70 -33.09
C TRP A 935 16.27 -6.19 -32.72
N VAL A 936 16.14 -7.02 -33.74
CA VAL A 936 16.37 -8.47 -33.68
C VAL A 936 17.63 -8.78 -34.48
N TYR A 937 18.53 -9.57 -33.91
CA TYR A 937 19.73 -10.08 -34.56
C TYR A 937 19.72 -11.60 -34.56
N THR A 938 20.08 -12.18 -35.69
CA THR A 938 20.24 -13.63 -35.83
C THR A 938 21.68 -13.93 -36.17
N LEU A 939 22.31 -14.74 -35.33
CA LEU A 939 23.70 -15.14 -35.45
C LEU A 939 23.75 -16.62 -35.84
N LYS A 940 24.70 -16.95 -36.70
CA LYS A 940 25.12 -18.34 -36.88
C LYS A 940 25.76 -18.85 -35.59
N GLY A 941 25.82 -20.16 -35.41
CA GLY A 941 26.42 -20.79 -34.24
C GLY A 941 27.89 -20.45 -33.95
N ASP A 942 28.63 -19.89 -34.90
CA ASP A 942 30.00 -19.35 -34.69
C ASP A 942 30.02 -17.86 -34.24
N GLY A 943 28.85 -17.25 -34.05
CA GLY A 943 28.67 -15.85 -33.68
C GLY A 943 28.62 -14.86 -34.86
N THR A 944 28.68 -15.34 -36.11
CA THR A 944 28.58 -14.50 -37.31
C THR A 944 27.16 -13.98 -37.48
N LEU A 945 26.99 -12.67 -37.65
CA LEU A 945 25.67 -12.07 -37.92
C LEU A 945 25.14 -12.47 -39.31
N LEU A 946 24.03 -13.20 -39.36
CA LEU A 946 23.35 -13.58 -40.59
C LEU A 946 22.48 -12.43 -41.11
N TRP A 947 21.58 -11.93 -40.27
CA TRP A 947 20.68 -10.83 -40.61
C TRP A 947 20.18 -10.09 -39.37
N ARG A 948 19.53 -8.94 -39.59
CA ARG A 948 18.87 -8.17 -38.54
C ARG A 948 17.56 -7.56 -39.02
N PHE A 949 16.62 -7.40 -38.12
CA PHE A 949 15.30 -6.82 -38.39
C PHE A 949 14.97 -5.71 -37.37
N LYS A 950 14.29 -4.65 -37.80
CA LYS A 950 13.93 -3.50 -36.96
C LYS A 950 12.42 -3.46 -36.69
N THR A 951 12.04 -3.56 -35.42
CA THR A 951 10.69 -3.23 -34.91
C THR A 951 10.59 -1.74 -34.55
N GLY A 952 9.39 -1.24 -34.30
CA GLY A 952 9.14 0.15 -33.94
C GLY A 952 9.58 0.51 -32.51
N GLU A 953 9.51 -0.44 -31.58
CA GLU A 953 9.93 -0.29 -30.18
C GLU A 953 10.58 -1.59 -29.66
N ARG A 954 10.90 -1.66 -28.36
CA ARG A 954 11.51 -2.81 -27.68
C ARG A 954 10.93 -4.16 -28.11
N VAL A 955 11.81 -5.13 -28.37
CA VAL A 955 11.46 -6.55 -28.53
C VAL A 955 11.27 -7.17 -27.14
N ASN A 956 10.12 -7.78 -26.88
CA ASN A 956 9.82 -8.40 -25.58
C ASN A 956 9.90 -9.92 -25.59
N SER A 957 9.67 -10.56 -26.75
CA SER A 957 9.63 -12.02 -26.88
C SER A 957 10.07 -12.44 -28.28
N LEU A 958 10.77 -13.57 -28.36
CA LEU A 958 11.14 -14.26 -29.58
C LEU A 958 10.73 -15.73 -29.51
N TRP A 959 10.39 -16.30 -30.65
CA TRP A 959 10.12 -17.72 -30.84
C TRP A 959 10.45 -18.10 -32.28
N ALA A 960 10.95 -19.31 -32.52
CA ALA A 960 11.20 -19.80 -33.86
C ALA A 960 10.80 -21.27 -34.00
N LYS A 961 10.09 -21.60 -35.08
CA LYS A 961 9.67 -22.96 -35.45
C LYS A 961 9.18 -22.96 -36.90
N ASP A 962 9.28 -24.09 -37.58
CA ASP A 962 8.59 -24.31 -38.87
C ASP A 962 7.08 -24.39 -38.59
N ILE A 963 6.35 -23.30 -38.89
CA ILE A 963 4.91 -23.20 -38.58
C ILE A 963 4.01 -23.64 -39.74
N ASP A 964 4.56 -23.83 -40.94
CA ASP A 964 3.78 -24.23 -42.11
C ASP A 964 4.16 -25.58 -42.73
N GLY A 965 5.18 -26.22 -42.17
CA GLY A 965 5.65 -27.57 -42.50
C GLY A 965 6.54 -27.62 -43.74
N ASP A 966 7.19 -26.51 -44.13
CA ASP A 966 8.02 -26.44 -45.33
C ASP A 966 9.49 -26.84 -45.14
N GLY A 967 9.89 -27.11 -43.89
CA GLY A 967 11.24 -27.50 -43.50
C GLY A 967 12.15 -26.34 -43.11
N PHE A 968 11.68 -25.09 -43.16
CA PHE A 968 12.39 -23.91 -42.69
C PHE A 968 11.66 -23.26 -41.52
N GLY A 969 12.41 -22.71 -40.56
CA GLY A 969 11.84 -22.06 -39.38
C GLY A 969 11.41 -20.61 -39.62
N GLU A 970 10.20 -20.26 -39.18
CA GLU A 970 9.76 -18.87 -39.06
C GLU A 970 10.18 -18.25 -37.74
N VAL A 971 10.57 -16.97 -37.78
CA VAL A 971 10.89 -16.18 -36.58
C VAL A 971 9.74 -15.27 -36.21
N MET A 972 9.16 -15.48 -35.03
CA MET A 972 8.05 -14.71 -34.49
C MET A 972 8.55 -13.70 -33.43
N ILE A 973 8.07 -12.46 -33.50
CA ILE A 973 8.56 -11.34 -32.70
C ILE A 973 7.40 -10.59 -32.06
N GLY A 974 7.40 -10.50 -30.73
CA GLY A 974 6.51 -9.65 -29.96
C GLY A 974 7.17 -8.32 -29.59
N SER A 975 6.53 -7.19 -29.93
CA SER A 975 7.09 -5.84 -29.73
C SER A 975 6.21 -4.92 -28.89
N SER A 976 6.85 -3.96 -28.21
CA SER A 976 6.19 -2.86 -27.49
C SER A 976 5.48 -1.85 -28.39
N ASP A 977 5.73 -1.87 -29.70
CA ASP A 977 5.03 -1.03 -30.68
C ASP A 977 3.60 -1.49 -30.98
N ALA A 978 3.12 -2.52 -30.28
CA ALA A 978 1.82 -3.17 -30.45
C ALA A 978 1.67 -4.03 -31.72
N ASN A 979 2.78 -4.52 -32.28
CA ASN A 979 2.77 -5.44 -33.41
C ASN A 979 3.37 -6.80 -33.06
N LEU A 980 2.78 -7.82 -33.67
CA LEU A 980 3.35 -9.14 -33.87
C LEU A 980 3.97 -9.19 -35.27
N TYR A 981 5.22 -9.65 -35.39
CA TYR A 981 5.89 -9.84 -36.67
C TYR A 981 6.23 -11.31 -36.86
N VAL A 982 6.14 -11.81 -38.10
CA VAL A 982 6.65 -13.13 -38.49
C VAL A 982 7.55 -12.97 -39.71
N LEU A 983 8.76 -13.49 -39.57
CA LEU A 983 9.81 -13.46 -40.58
C LEU A 983 10.11 -14.88 -41.07
N SER A 984 10.59 -15.03 -42.29
CA SER A 984 11.22 -16.26 -42.77
C SER A 984 12.61 -16.44 -42.15
N TYR A 985 13.17 -17.64 -42.30
CA TYR A 985 14.52 -17.98 -41.84
C TYR A 985 15.62 -17.01 -42.30
N ASP A 986 15.45 -16.38 -43.48
CA ASP A 986 16.38 -15.39 -44.05
C ASP A 986 16.13 -13.93 -43.59
N GLY A 987 15.24 -13.73 -42.61
CA GLY A 987 14.96 -12.44 -41.98
C GLY A 987 14.00 -11.54 -42.77
N LYS A 988 13.36 -12.04 -43.84
CA LYS A 988 12.34 -11.28 -44.58
C LYS A 988 10.99 -11.38 -43.89
N LYS A 989 10.30 -10.24 -43.77
CA LYS A 989 8.96 -10.23 -43.18
C LYS A 989 7.94 -10.95 -44.08
N ARG A 990 7.37 -12.05 -43.57
CA ARG A 990 6.23 -12.74 -44.18
C ARG A 990 4.96 -11.94 -43.95
N TRP A 991 4.65 -11.64 -42.69
CA TRP A 991 3.51 -10.82 -42.31
C TRP A 991 3.73 -10.10 -40.97
N SER A 992 2.83 -9.17 -40.66
CA SER A 992 2.79 -8.50 -39.35
C SER A 992 1.38 -8.05 -39.04
N GLN A 993 0.98 -8.16 -37.77
CA GLN A 993 -0.33 -7.73 -37.30
C GLN A 993 -0.19 -6.62 -36.26
N ALA A 994 -0.84 -5.48 -36.53
CA ALA A 994 -1.05 -4.45 -35.52
C ALA A 994 -2.23 -4.85 -34.63
N LEU A 995 -1.99 -4.97 -33.33
CA LEU A 995 -3.01 -5.33 -32.36
C LEU A 995 -3.77 -4.09 -31.88
N GLU A 996 -5.08 -4.24 -31.74
CA GLU A 996 -5.96 -3.13 -31.37
C GLU A 996 -5.80 -2.72 -29.90
N TYR A 997 -5.99 -1.42 -29.63
CA TYR A 997 -6.12 -0.92 -28.26
C TYR A 997 -7.35 -1.55 -27.59
N HIS A 998 -7.14 -2.19 -26.45
CA HIS A 998 -8.23 -2.66 -25.58
C HIS A 998 -7.83 -2.42 -24.13
N MET A 999 -8.53 -1.51 -23.45
CA MET A 999 -8.18 -0.97 -22.11
C MET A 999 -6.81 -0.24 -22.02
N ARG A 1000 -5.81 -0.63 -22.83
CA ARG A 1000 -4.47 -0.05 -22.96
C ARG A 1000 -3.81 -0.46 -24.28
N LYS A 1001 -2.61 0.11 -24.53
CA LYS A 1001 -1.78 -0.22 -25.69
C LYS A 1001 -1.46 -1.72 -25.71
N ALA A 1002 -1.57 -2.35 -26.87
CA ALA A 1002 -1.39 -3.79 -27.05
C ALA A 1002 0.08 -4.21 -27.19
N VAL A 1003 0.94 -3.77 -26.27
CA VAL A 1003 2.33 -4.24 -26.16
C VAL A 1003 2.33 -5.77 -26.12
N VAL A 1004 2.98 -6.43 -27.08
CA VAL A 1004 3.03 -7.90 -27.14
C VAL A 1004 4.16 -8.34 -26.20
N THR A 1005 3.81 -9.08 -25.15
CA THR A 1005 4.73 -9.45 -24.06
C THR A 1005 5.28 -10.86 -24.20
N THR A 1006 4.53 -11.76 -24.84
CA THR A 1006 4.92 -13.16 -25.03
C THR A 1006 4.39 -13.67 -26.37
N VAL A 1007 5.20 -14.47 -27.07
CA VAL A 1007 4.87 -15.11 -28.34
C VAL A 1007 5.38 -16.54 -28.34
N PHE A 1008 4.58 -17.47 -28.86
CA PHE A 1008 4.92 -18.89 -29.03
C PHE A 1008 4.00 -19.50 -30.11
N SER A 1009 4.30 -20.72 -30.55
CA SER A 1009 3.50 -21.44 -31.56
C SER A 1009 3.14 -22.86 -31.14
N TYR A 1010 1.99 -23.35 -31.59
CA TYR A 1010 1.54 -24.73 -31.40
C TYR A 1010 0.40 -25.06 -32.38
N ASP A 1011 0.30 -26.32 -32.81
CA ASP A 1011 -0.84 -26.84 -33.58
C ASP A 1011 -2.08 -26.93 -32.66
N LEU A 1012 -2.91 -25.88 -32.64
CA LEU A 1012 -4.04 -25.83 -31.72
C LEU A 1012 -5.22 -26.66 -32.23
N ASP A 1013 -5.43 -26.79 -33.53
CA ASP A 1013 -6.59 -27.50 -34.07
C ASP A 1013 -6.32 -28.90 -34.64
N GLY A 1014 -5.07 -29.35 -34.61
CA GLY A 1014 -4.61 -30.68 -35.00
C GLY A 1014 -4.47 -30.85 -36.50
N ASP A 1015 -4.26 -29.76 -37.25
CA ASP A 1015 -4.16 -29.79 -38.72
C ASP A 1015 -2.73 -30.02 -39.25
N GLY A 1016 -1.75 -30.11 -38.34
CA GLY A 1016 -0.34 -30.31 -38.63
C GLY A 1016 0.43 -29.02 -38.92
N LYS A 1017 -0.20 -27.85 -38.77
CA LYS A 1017 0.44 -26.53 -38.86
C LYS A 1017 0.25 -25.79 -37.55
N ASP A 1018 1.26 -25.00 -37.18
CA ASP A 1018 1.20 -24.26 -35.94
C ASP A 1018 0.41 -22.95 -36.11
N GLU A 1019 -0.43 -22.66 -35.12
CA GLU A 1019 -0.89 -21.30 -34.87
C GLU A 1019 0.21 -20.48 -34.19
N VAL A 1020 0.24 -19.18 -34.49
CA VAL A 1020 1.05 -18.19 -33.78
C VAL A 1020 0.21 -17.53 -32.68
N ILE A 1021 0.62 -17.70 -31.43
CA ILE A 1021 -0.06 -17.17 -30.25
C ILE A 1021 0.68 -15.94 -29.72
N ALA A 1022 -0.08 -14.88 -29.40
CA ALA A 1022 0.46 -13.65 -28.82
C ALA A 1022 -0.31 -13.23 -27.57
N GLY A 1023 0.39 -13.14 -26.44
CA GLY A 1023 -0.12 -12.52 -25.22
C GLY A 1023 0.21 -11.03 -25.19
N SER A 1024 -0.78 -10.21 -24.88
CA SER A 1024 -0.63 -8.75 -24.90
C SER A 1024 -1.04 -8.07 -23.60
N GLU A 1025 -0.42 -6.91 -23.38
CA GLU A 1025 -0.70 -5.96 -22.32
C GLU A 1025 -2.13 -5.39 -22.34
N ASN A 1026 -2.84 -5.46 -23.48
CA ASN A 1026 -4.21 -5.00 -23.66
C ASN A 1026 -5.28 -5.98 -23.12
N TRP A 1027 -4.88 -6.92 -22.27
CA TRP A 1027 -5.75 -7.91 -21.62
C TRP A 1027 -6.29 -9.00 -22.56
N ARG A 1028 -5.60 -9.25 -23.67
CA ARG A 1028 -5.99 -10.29 -24.63
C ARG A 1028 -4.82 -11.21 -24.97
N TYR A 1029 -5.18 -12.47 -25.20
CA TYR A 1029 -4.40 -13.41 -26.00
C TYR A 1029 -5.02 -13.53 -27.38
N TYR A 1030 -4.18 -13.74 -28.38
CA TYR A 1030 -4.56 -13.87 -29.78
C TYR A 1030 -3.97 -15.16 -30.35
N ALA A 1031 -4.68 -15.79 -31.29
CA ALA A 1031 -4.13 -16.86 -32.13
C ALA A 1031 -4.35 -16.53 -33.61
N PHE A 1032 -3.27 -16.63 -34.37
CA PHE A 1032 -3.25 -16.44 -35.82
C PHE A 1032 -2.85 -17.75 -36.48
N ASP A 1033 -3.41 -18.05 -37.65
CA ASP A 1033 -2.88 -19.15 -38.45
C ASP A 1033 -1.47 -18.83 -38.97
N HIS A 1034 -0.80 -19.83 -39.55
CA HIS A 1034 0.55 -19.70 -40.12
C HIS A 1034 0.67 -18.57 -41.18
N SER A 1035 -0.45 -18.17 -41.81
CA SER A 1035 -0.51 -17.12 -42.84
C SER A 1035 -0.78 -15.71 -42.28
N GLY A 1036 -1.05 -15.59 -40.98
CA GLY A 1036 -1.31 -14.34 -40.28
C GLY A 1036 -2.79 -13.96 -40.17
N VAL A 1037 -3.72 -14.88 -40.48
CA VAL A 1037 -5.16 -14.65 -40.30
C VAL A 1037 -5.55 -14.91 -38.85
N LEU A 1038 -6.21 -13.94 -38.21
CA LEU A 1038 -6.71 -14.08 -36.84
C LEU A 1038 -7.78 -15.18 -36.76
N LYS A 1039 -7.52 -16.24 -35.99
CA LYS A 1039 -8.50 -17.29 -35.68
C LYS A 1039 -9.41 -16.85 -34.53
N TRP A 1040 -8.81 -16.40 -33.42
CA TRP A 1040 -9.54 -15.93 -32.25
C TRP A 1040 -8.72 -14.97 -31.38
N PHE A 1041 -9.42 -14.23 -30.52
CA PHE A 1041 -8.81 -13.57 -29.35
C PHE A 1041 -9.62 -13.90 -28.10
N CYS A 1042 -8.96 -13.96 -26.94
CA CYS A 1042 -9.59 -14.22 -25.65
C CYS A 1042 -9.24 -13.09 -24.67
N GLU A 1043 -10.25 -12.48 -24.04
CA GLU A 1043 -10.04 -11.45 -23.01
C GLU A 1043 -9.69 -12.10 -21.67
N THR A 1044 -8.44 -12.02 -21.24
CA THR A 1044 -7.92 -12.61 -19.99
C THR A 1044 -8.07 -11.69 -18.78
N VAL A 1045 -8.64 -10.49 -18.96
CA VAL A 1045 -8.96 -9.56 -17.86
C VAL A 1045 -7.75 -9.31 -16.96
N ARG A 1046 -6.62 -8.88 -17.56
CA ARG A 1046 -5.43 -8.13 -17.05
C ARG A 1046 -4.23 -8.39 -17.97
N ARG A 1047 -3.10 -7.72 -17.74
CA ARG A 1047 -1.93 -7.77 -18.66
C ARG A 1047 -1.38 -9.20 -18.77
N SER A 1048 -1.09 -9.64 -19.98
CA SER A 1048 -0.41 -10.93 -20.21
C SER A 1048 1.05 -10.84 -19.79
N THR A 1049 1.57 -11.85 -19.10
CA THR A 1049 2.99 -11.89 -18.67
C THR A 1049 3.78 -13.00 -19.35
N VAL A 1050 3.21 -14.19 -19.46
CA VAL A 1050 3.86 -15.39 -20.03
C VAL A 1050 2.79 -16.37 -20.51
N GLY A 1051 3.10 -17.23 -21.46
CA GLY A 1051 2.22 -18.33 -21.83
C GLY A 1051 2.98 -19.51 -22.42
N CYS A 1052 2.28 -20.63 -22.57
CA CYS A 1052 2.72 -21.78 -23.34
C CYS A 1052 1.49 -22.48 -23.94
N ALA A 1053 1.72 -23.42 -24.85
CA ALA A 1053 0.67 -24.26 -25.40
C ALA A 1053 1.12 -25.72 -25.50
N ALA A 1054 0.17 -26.63 -25.32
CA ALA A 1054 0.32 -28.06 -25.53
C ALA A 1054 -1.06 -28.71 -25.68
N ASP A 1055 -1.10 -29.93 -26.21
CA ASP A 1055 -2.24 -30.82 -25.99
C ASP A 1055 -2.16 -31.31 -24.53
N ILE A 1056 -2.99 -30.71 -23.66
CA ILE A 1056 -2.94 -30.88 -22.20
C ILE A 1056 -3.89 -32.00 -21.75
N ASP A 1057 -5.04 -32.12 -22.40
CA ASP A 1057 -6.02 -33.17 -22.10
C ASP A 1057 -5.93 -34.42 -23.01
N ASN A 1058 -4.96 -34.42 -23.94
CA ASN A 1058 -4.64 -35.51 -24.86
C ASN A 1058 -5.80 -35.83 -25.83
N ASP A 1059 -6.52 -34.81 -26.28
CA ASP A 1059 -7.63 -34.93 -27.23
C ASP A 1059 -7.20 -34.75 -28.71
N GLY A 1060 -5.91 -34.47 -28.94
CA GLY A 1060 -5.32 -34.21 -30.25
C GLY A 1060 -5.40 -32.74 -30.68
N LYS A 1061 -5.85 -31.83 -29.80
CA LYS A 1061 -5.88 -30.39 -30.02
C LYS A 1061 -5.10 -29.67 -28.91
N GLY A 1062 -4.63 -28.48 -29.22
CA GLY A 1062 -3.84 -27.68 -28.28
C GLY A 1062 -4.68 -26.75 -27.40
N GLU A 1063 -4.28 -26.64 -26.14
CA GLU A 1063 -4.69 -25.60 -25.21
C GLU A 1063 -3.58 -24.57 -24.99
N VAL A 1064 -3.97 -23.32 -24.75
CA VAL A 1064 -3.10 -22.22 -24.37
C VAL A 1064 -3.24 -21.96 -22.88
N ILE A 1065 -2.12 -21.99 -22.16
CA ILE A 1065 -2.04 -21.47 -20.79
C ILE A 1065 -1.64 -20.00 -20.83
N ALA A 1066 -2.53 -19.15 -20.30
CA ALA A 1066 -2.39 -17.70 -20.29
C ALA A 1066 -2.11 -17.17 -18.89
N GLY A 1067 -0.85 -16.82 -18.66
CA GLY A 1067 -0.38 -16.15 -17.45
C GLY A 1067 -0.66 -14.64 -17.48
N THR A 1068 -1.12 -14.09 -16.36
CA THR A 1068 -1.43 -12.65 -16.26
C THR A 1068 -0.75 -11.99 -15.05
N GLU A 1069 -0.63 -10.67 -15.10
CA GLU A 1069 -0.07 -9.84 -14.03
C GLU A 1069 -0.96 -9.84 -12.78
N TYR A 1070 -2.22 -10.26 -12.84
CA TYR A 1070 -3.16 -10.13 -11.73
C TYR A 1070 -3.61 -11.50 -11.17
N TYR A 1071 -4.56 -11.50 -10.24
CA TYR A 1071 -4.99 -12.65 -9.45
C TYR A 1071 -5.81 -13.70 -10.24
N VAL A 1072 -5.63 -13.83 -11.56
CA VAL A 1072 -6.38 -14.80 -12.39
C VAL A 1072 -5.51 -15.32 -13.55
N TRP A 1073 -5.33 -16.64 -13.65
CA TRP A 1073 -4.64 -17.32 -14.74
C TRP A 1073 -5.58 -18.31 -15.44
N HIS A 1074 -5.42 -18.51 -16.75
CA HIS A 1074 -6.41 -19.21 -17.57
C HIS A 1074 -5.84 -20.36 -18.39
N MET A 1075 -6.69 -21.35 -18.67
CA MET A 1075 -6.54 -22.24 -19.81
C MET A 1075 -7.59 -21.89 -20.87
N ILE A 1076 -7.14 -21.74 -22.11
CA ILE A 1076 -7.93 -21.34 -23.26
C ILE A 1076 -7.83 -22.48 -24.29
N ASP A 1077 -8.96 -22.95 -24.81
CA ASP A 1077 -8.95 -24.01 -25.82
C ASP A 1077 -8.62 -23.49 -27.23
N HIS A 1078 -8.48 -24.42 -28.18
CA HIS A 1078 -8.25 -24.14 -29.60
C HIS A 1078 -9.25 -23.19 -30.27
N LYS A 1079 -10.42 -22.93 -29.66
CA LYS A 1079 -11.44 -21.99 -30.18
C LYS A 1079 -11.39 -20.61 -29.51
N GLY A 1080 -10.51 -20.42 -28.54
CA GLY A 1080 -10.41 -19.19 -27.75
C GLY A 1080 -11.36 -19.14 -26.55
N GLU A 1081 -12.00 -20.26 -26.18
CA GLU A 1081 -12.89 -20.33 -25.02
C GLU A 1081 -12.12 -20.67 -23.74
N LYS A 1082 -12.42 -19.98 -22.63
CA LYS A 1082 -11.79 -20.27 -21.33
C LYS A 1082 -12.37 -21.56 -20.75
N ARG A 1083 -11.55 -22.60 -20.60
CA ARG A 1083 -11.96 -23.85 -19.95
C ARG A 1083 -12.00 -23.72 -18.43
N TRP A 1084 -10.99 -23.07 -17.84
CA TRP A 1084 -10.98 -22.77 -16.41
C TRP A 1084 -10.20 -21.49 -16.10
N SER A 1085 -10.32 -21.02 -14.85
CA SER A 1085 -9.61 -19.85 -14.32
C SER A 1085 -9.13 -20.11 -12.89
N TYR A 1086 -7.83 -20.04 -12.66
CA TYR A 1086 -7.21 -20.22 -11.35
C TYR A 1086 -6.94 -18.86 -10.69
N HIS A 1087 -7.26 -18.73 -9.40
CA HIS A 1087 -7.18 -17.47 -8.65
C HIS A 1087 -6.14 -17.58 -7.52
N PRO A 1088 -4.85 -17.27 -7.77
CA PRO A 1088 -3.82 -17.24 -6.72
C PRO A 1088 -4.09 -16.14 -5.68
N ARG A 1089 -3.39 -16.22 -4.55
CA ARG A 1089 -3.58 -15.26 -3.43
C ARG A 1089 -2.87 -13.92 -3.62
N THR A 1090 -1.92 -13.82 -4.54
CA THR A 1090 -1.22 -12.57 -4.87
C THR A 1090 -0.99 -12.50 -6.39
N PRO A 1091 -0.67 -11.32 -6.97
CA PRO A 1091 -0.65 -11.12 -8.42
C PRO A 1091 0.58 -11.77 -9.09
N GLY A 1092 0.48 -12.01 -10.40
CA GLY A 1092 1.64 -12.19 -11.29
C GLY A 1092 2.22 -13.60 -11.39
N VAL A 1093 2.57 -13.98 -12.62
CA VAL A 1093 3.29 -15.22 -12.94
C VAL A 1093 4.48 -14.91 -13.84
N ASN A 1094 5.64 -15.47 -13.49
CA ASN A 1094 6.91 -15.25 -14.19
C ASN A 1094 7.21 -16.35 -15.21
N SER A 1095 6.72 -17.58 -14.95
CA SER A 1095 7.02 -18.74 -15.79
C SER A 1095 5.89 -19.75 -15.74
N VAL A 1096 5.67 -20.44 -16.85
CA VAL A 1096 4.70 -21.52 -16.99
C VAL A 1096 5.34 -22.67 -17.76
N ALA A 1097 5.03 -23.90 -17.37
CA ALA A 1097 5.40 -25.12 -18.07
C ALA A 1097 4.26 -26.14 -18.00
N VAL A 1098 4.28 -27.12 -18.89
CA VAL A 1098 3.32 -28.24 -18.94
C VAL A 1098 4.08 -29.54 -19.13
N ALA A 1099 3.72 -30.57 -18.37
CA ALA A 1099 4.41 -31.86 -18.33
C ALA A 1099 3.48 -32.95 -17.76
N ASP A 1100 3.74 -34.21 -18.11
CA ASP A 1100 3.00 -35.35 -17.54
C ASP A 1100 3.66 -35.76 -16.22
N LEU A 1101 3.20 -35.16 -15.12
CA LEU A 1101 3.87 -35.25 -13.82
C LEU A 1101 3.49 -36.51 -13.06
N ASP A 1102 2.32 -37.10 -13.35
CA ASP A 1102 1.84 -38.32 -12.69
C ASP A 1102 1.90 -39.57 -13.60
N GLY A 1103 2.25 -39.40 -14.88
CA GLY A 1103 2.41 -40.47 -15.86
C GLY A 1103 1.08 -41.01 -16.40
N ASN A 1104 -0.01 -40.23 -16.32
CA ASN A 1104 -1.34 -40.65 -16.74
C ASN A 1104 -1.64 -40.36 -18.23
N GLY A 1105 -0.73 -39.66 -18.92
CA GLY A 1105 -0.85 -39.29 -20.33
C GLY A 1105 -1.60 -37.98 -20.61
N MET A 1106 -2.20 -37.36 -19.59
CA MET A 1106 -2.64 -35.95 -19.59
C MET A 1106 -1.55 -35.12 -18.90
N LYS A 1107 -1.44 -33.84 -19.26
CA LYS A 1107 -0.39 -32.97 -18.72
C LYS A 1107 -0.93 -32.10 -17.59
N GLU A 1108 -0.09 -31.88 -16.60
CA GLU A 1108 -0.28 -30.89 -15.55
C GLU A 1108 0.29 -29.54 -15.96
N VAL A 1109 -0.25 -28.47 -15.36
CA VAL A 1109 0.19 -27.10 -15.54
C VAL A 1109 0.99 -26.64 -14.33
N ILE A 1110 2.21 -26.19 -14.57
CA ILE A 1110 3.14 -25.69 -13.56
C ILE A 1110 3.25 -24.18 -13.70
N PHE A 1111 2.91 -23.43 -12.65
CA PHE A 1111 3.12 -21.98 -12.60
C PHE A 1111 4.20 -21.62 -11.59
N GLY A 1112 5.17 -20.81 -12.03
CA GLY A 1112 6.09 -20.08 -11.18
C GLY A 1112 5.54 -18.69 -10.86
N GLY A 1113 4.93 -18.54 -9.69
CA GLY A 1113 4.26 -17.32 -9.28
C GLY A 1113 5.19 -16.25 -8.69
N ARG A 1114 4.80 -14.98 -8.84
CA ARG A 1114 5.38 -13.87 -8.08
C ARG A 1114 4.94 -13.88 -6.61
N ASP A 1115 3.99 -14.74 -6.26
CA ASP A 1115 3.51 -15.01 -4.91
C ASP A 1115 4.44 -15.90 -4.07
N ALA A 1116 5.68 -16.09 -4.56
CA ALA A 1116 6.68 -17.00 -4.02
C ALA A 1116 6.30 -18.48 -4.04
N HIS A 1117 5.28 -18.88 -4.81
CA HIS A 1117 4.86 -20.27 -4.90
C HIS A 1117 5.11 -20.89 -6.28
N ILE A 1118 5.49 -22.16 -6.25
CA ILE A 1118 5.26 -23.09 -7.35
C ILE A 1118 3.84 -23.62 -7.17
N HIS A 1119 3.00 -23.50 -8.21
CA HIS A 1119 1.66 -24.07 -8.24
C HIS A 1119 1.60 -25.15 -9.30
N VAL A 1120 1.10 -26.34 -8.94
CA VAL A 1120 0.85 -27.41 -9.90
C VAL A 1120 -0.64 -27.72 -9.93
N LEU A 1121 -1.21 -27.67 -11.12
CA LEU A 1121 -2.62 -27.88 -11.39
C LEU A 1121 -2.79 -29.04 -12.37
N THR A 1122 -3.86 -29.81 -12.21
CA THR A 1122 -4.32 -30.79 -13.19
C THR A 1122 -4.78 -30.12 -14.49
N HIS A 1123 -4.91 -30.89 -15.57
CA HIS A 1123 -5.52 -30.47 -16.84
C HIS A 1123 -6.88 -29.75 -16.68
N ASP A 1124 -7.69 -30.13 -15.68
CA ASP A 1124 -8.99 -29.52 -15.37
C ASP A 1124 -8.95 -28.31 -14.41
N GLY A 1125 -7.75 -27.84 -14.05
CA GLY A 1125 -7.54 -26.60 -13.28
C GLY A 1125 -7.64 -26.76 -11.76
N LYS A 1126 -7.58 -27.98 -11.23
CA LYS A 1126 -7.55 -28.23 -9.78
C LYS A 1126 -6.12 -28.23 -9.27
N VAL A 1127 -5.89 -27.53 -8.16
CA VAL A 1127 -4.56 -27.51 -7.51
C VAL A 1127 -4.24 -28.90 -6.97
N MET A 1128 -3.16 -29.50 -7.46
CA MET A 1128 -2.58 -30.72 -6.90
C MET A 1128 -1.77 -30.38 -5.64
N TRP A 1129 -0.85 -29.42 -5.76
CA TRP A 1129 -0.04 -28.93 -4.66
C TRP A 1129 0.51 -27.54 -4.95
N LYS A 1130 1.00 -26.90 -3.88
CA LYS A 1130 1.79 -25.67 -3.98
C LYS A 1130 2.90 -25.65 -2.93
N ARG A 1131 4.01 -24.99 -3.25
CA ARG A 1131 5.18 -24.88 -2.37
C ARG A 1131 5.72 -23.46 -2.35
N ASN A 1132 5.90 -22.89 -1.16
CA ASN A 1132 6.43 -21.54 -0.96
C ASN A 1132 7.96 -21.57 -0.90
N VAL A 1133 8.62 -21.02 -1.93
CA VAL A 1133 10.07 -20.94 -2.04
C VAL A 1133 10.65 -19.64 -1.46
N GLY A 1134 9.81 -18.82 -0.83
CA GLY A 1134 10.14 -17.63 -0.03
C GLY A 1134 10.33 -16.32 -0.78
N ASP A 1135 10.67 -16.38 -2.06
CA ASP A 1135 10.73 -15.23 -2.97
C ASP A 1135 10.17 -15.69 -4.34
N GLU A 1136 10.03 -14.79 -5.30
CA GLU A 1136 9.45 -15.09 -6.62
C GLU A 1136 10.14 -16.29 -7.29
N VAL A 1137 9.32 -17.17 -7.87
CA VAL A 1137 9.81 -18.21 -8.78
C VAL A 1137 10.17 -17.54 -10.09
N THR A 1138 11.37 -17.76 -10.59
CA THR A 1138 11.86 -17.12 -11.83
C THR A 1138 11.63 -17.99 -13.05
N ARG A 1139 11.80 -19.30 -12.89
CA ARG A 1139 11.59 -20.27 -13.96
C ARG A 1139 11.07 -21.58 -13.40
N VAL A 1140 10.16 -22.21 -14.13
CA VAL A 1140 9.74 -23.61 -13.93
C VAL A 1140 9.91 -24.38 -15.23
N LEU A 1141 10.29 -25.64 -15.13
CA LEU A 1141 10.40 -26.61 -16.21
C LEU A 1141 9.80 -27.93 -15.74
N GLY A 1142 9.11 -28.63 -16.64
CA GLY A 1142 8.73 -30.02 -16.46
C GLY A 1142 9.59 -30.88 -17.38
N VAL A 1143 10.42 -31.75 -16.83
CA VAL A 1143 11.37 -32.56 -17.60
C VAL A 1143 11.78 -33.81 -16.83
N ASP A 1144 11.78 -34.96 -17.50
CA ASP A 1144 12.43 -36.18 -17.03
C ASP A 1144 13.94 -35.95 -16.94
N LEU A 1145 14.42 -35.57 -15.75
CA LEU A 1145 15.79 -35.12 -15.52
C LEU A 1145 16.73 -36.30 -15.32
N ASP A 1146 16.25 -37.38 -14.69
CA ASP A 1146 17.05 -38.58 -14.41
C ASP A 1146 16.85 -39.73 -15.42
N GLU A 1147 16.04 -39.49 -16.45
CA GLU A 1147 15.75 -40.42 -17.56
C GLU A 1147 15.02 -41.70 -17.09
N ASP A 1148 14.18 -41.59 -16.04
CA ASP A 1148 13.36 -42.69 -15.50
C ASP A 1148 11.99 -42.86 -16.20
N GLY A 1149 11.65 -41.94 -17.10
CA GLY A 1149 10.40 -41.91 -17.85
C GLY A 1149 9.27 -41.11 -17.17
N LYS A 1150 9.55 -40.37 -16.10
CA LYS A 1150 8.61 -39.45 -15.44
C LYS A 1150 9.18 -38.05 -15.40
N ASP A 1151 8.34 -37.03 -15.57
CA ASP A 1151 8.80 -35.65 -15.51
C ASP A 1151 8.96 -35.14 -14.06
N GLU A 1152 10.10 -34.50 -13.79
CA GLU A 1152 10.31 -33.70 -12.58
C GLU A 1152 9.95 -32.23 -12.82
N VAL A 1153 9.59 -31.54 -11.73
CA VAL A 1153 9.52 -30.08 -11.69
C VAL A 1153 10.88 -29.51 -11.27
N VAL A 1154 11.54 -28.81 -12.19
CA VAL A 1154 12.75 -28.03 -11.92
C VAL A 1154 12.39 -26.56 -11.78
N ALA A 1155 12.78 -25.92 -10.68
CA ALA A 1155 12.41 -24.53 -10.40
C ALA A 1155 13.58 -23.70 -9.86
N GLY A 1156 13.71 -22.48 -10.38
CA GLY A 1156 14.63 -21.45 -9.89
C GLY A 1156 13.87 -20.34 -9.16
N ALA A 1157 14.49 -19.76 -8.13
CA ALA A 1157 13.85 -18.71 -7.33
C ALA A 1157 14.81 -17.55 -6.96
N MET A 1158 14.22 -16.37 -6.81
CA MET A 1158 14.89 -15.17 -6.30
C MET A 1158 15.40 -15.31 -4.85
N SER A 1159 14.98 -16.37 -4.14
CA SER A 1159 15.46 -16.72 -2.79
C SER A 1159 16.83 -17.44 -2.80
N PHE A 1160 17.47 -17.50 -3.97
CA PHE A 1160 18.77 -18.10 -4.28
C PHE A 1160 18.74 -19.62 -4.44
N ASN A 1161 17.56 -20.20 -4.54
CA ASN A 1161 17.38 -21.65 -4.54
C ASN A 1161 17.05 -22.20 -5.91
N VAL A 1162 17.63 -23.35 -6.22
CA VAL A 1162 17.16 -24.26 -7.26
C VAL A 1162 16.59 -25.50 -6.61
N TYR A 1163 15.44 -25.95 -7.11
CA TYR A 1163 14.71 -27.12 -6.64
C TYR A 1163 14.53 -28.11 -7.79
N VAL A 1164 14.66 -29.40 -7.46
CA VAL A 1164 14.12 -30.49 -8.28
C VAL A 1164 13.13 -31.25 -7.42
N LEU A 1165 11.89 -31.34 -7.90
CA LEU A 1165 10.77 -31.96 -7.22
C LEU A 1165 10.17 -33.04 -8.12
N LYS A 1166 9.69 -34.12 -7.52
CA LYS A 1166 8.84 -35.08 -8.22
C LYS A 1166 7.50 -34.46 -8.58
N GLY A 1167 6.73 -35.11 -9.46
CA GLY A 1167 5.40 -34.67 -9.85
C GLY A 1167 4.40 -34.48 -8.70
N ASP A 1168 4.59 -35.15 -7.56
CA ASP A 1168 3.79 -34.99 -6.33
C ASP A 1168 4.27 -33.83 -5.41
N GLY A 1169 5.33 -33.11 -5.82
CA GLY A 1169 5.92 -32.01 -5.05
C GLY A 1169 6.88 -32.45 -3.95
N THR A 1170 7.25 -33.73 -3.90
CA THR A 1170 8.30 -34.25 -3.02
C THR A 1170 9.67 -33.81 -3.54
N ARG A 1171 10.51 -33.26 -2.65
CA ARG A 1171 11.85 -32.79 -3.04
C ARG A 1171 12.79 -33.95 -3.35
N VAL A 1172 13.41 -33.92 -4.52
CA VAL A 1172 14.56 -34.76 -4.86
C VAL A 1172 15.83 -34.14 -4.26
N TRP A 1173 16.14 -32.90 -4.64
CA TRP A 1173 17.20 -32.11 -4.04
C TRP A 1173 16.92 -30.60 -4.12
N ARG A 1174 17.70 -29.84 -3.35
CA ARG A 1174 17.71 -28.37 -3.37
C ARG A 1174 19.13 -27.88 -3.22
N ARG A 1175 19.45 -26.75 -3.87
CA ARG A 1175 20.74 -26.09 -3.72
C ARG A 1175 20.58 -24.58 -3.55
N ASN A 1176 21.29 -24.01 -2.56
CA ASN A 1176 21.50 -22.57 -2.48
C ASN A 1176 22.63 -22.19 -3.45
N MET A 1177 22.36 -21.26 -4.36
CA MET A 1177 23.30 -20.81 -5.37
C MET A 1177 24.13 -19.59 -4.92
N GLY A 1178 23.80 -19.00 -3.77
CA GLY A 1178 24.53 -17.87 -3.19
C GLY A 1178 24.14 -16.50 -3.75
N ASP A 1179 23.31 -16.45 -4.80
CA ASP A 1179 22.67 -15.25 -5.33
C ASP A 1179 21.35 -15.60 -6.07
N ARG A 1180 20.61 -14.59 -6.52
CA ARG A 1180 19.32 -14.70 -7.22
C ARG A 1180 19.48 -15.52 -8.49
N VAL A 1181 18.62 -16.53 -8.64
CA VAL A 1181 18.52 -17.33 -9.87
C VAL A 1181 17.70 -16.55 -10.88
N THR A 1182 18.34 -16.03 -11.92
CA THR A 1182 17.73 -15.18 -12.95
C THR A 1182 17.27 -15.97 -14.17
N SER A 1183 17.96 -17.07 -14.48
CA SER A 1183 17.64 -17.95 -15.60
C SER A 1183 17.95 -19.41 -15.27
N LEU A 1184 17.24 -20.33 -15.92
CA LEU A 1184 17.33 -21.77 -15.70
C LEU A 1184 16.96 -22.51 -17.00
N THR A 1185 17.78 -23.47 -17.41
CA THR A 1185 17.45 -24.41 -18.49
C THR A 1185 17.99 -25.82 -18.17
N VAL A 1186 17.50 -26.84 -18.86
CA VAL A 1186 17.94 -28.23 -18.71
C VAL A 1186 18.31 -28.77 -20.08
N SER A 1187 19.50 -29.36 -20.19
CA SER A 1187 20.03 -29.79 -21.49
C SER A 1187 21.08 -30.90 -21.34
N LYS A 1188 21.43 -31.55 -22.44
CA LYS A 1188 22.48 -32.58 -22.49
C LYS A 1188 23.80 -31.96 -22.97
N LEU A 1189 24.76 -31.84 -22.06
CA LEU A 1189 26.06 -31.21 -22.32
C LEU A 1189 27.21 -32.22 -22.55
N SER A 1190 26.89 -33.50 -22.73
CA SER A 1190 27.90 -34.52 -23.03
C SER A 1190 27.34 -35.75 -23.76
N LYS A 1191 28.16 -36.37 -24.62
CA LYS A 1191 27.81 -37.62 -25.31
C LYS A 1191 27.78 -38.77 -24.30
N GLY A 1192 26.60 -39.31 -24.03
CA GLY A 1192 26.40 -40.45 -23.12
C GLY A 1192 26.17 -40.10 -21.64
N GLY A 1193 26.14 -38.82 -21.27
CA GLY A 1193 25.68 -38.36 -19.94
C GLY A 1193 24.16 -38.14 -19.88
N GLY A 1194 23.60 -38.12 -18.67
CA GLY A 1194 22.23 -37.66 -18.42
C GLY A 1194 22.11 -36.13 -18.51
N LYS A 1195 20.87 -35.60 -18.44
CA LYS A 1195 20.60 -34.16 -18.53
C LYS A 1195 21.23 -33.38 -17.35
N ASP A 1196 21.70 -32.18 -17.65
CA ASP A 1196 22.28 -31.23 -16.69
C ASP A 1196 21.36 -30.02 -16.50
N VAL A 1197 21.31 -29.49 -15.29
CA VAL A 1197 20.61 -28.25 -14.92
C VAL A 1197 21.59 -27.08 -15.02
N ILE A 1198 21.28 -26.11 -15.87
CA ILE A 1198 22.11 -24.94 -16.14
C ILE A 1198 21.46 -23.72 -15.50
N VAL A 1199 22.19 -23.04 -14.61
CA VAL A 1199 21.66 -21.99 -13.74
C VAL A 1199 22.42 -20.70 -13.97
N GLY A 1200 21.70 -19.61 -14.29
CA GLY A 1200 22.26 -18.26 -14.41
C GLY A 1200 21.92 -17.43 -13.18
N LEU A 1201 22.89 -16.67 -12.68
CA LEU A 1201 22.76 -15.88 -11.46
C LEU A 1201 22.93 -14.37 -11.70
N ALA A 1202 22.36 -13.58 -10.79
CA ALA A 1202 22.49 -12.13 -10.76
C ALA A 1202 23.93 -11.63 -10.57
N ASP A 1203 24.81 -12.42 -9.94
CA ASP A 1203 26.23 -12.07 -9.78
C ASP A 1203 27.08 -12.30 -11.05
N GLY A 1204 26.46 -12.78 -12.13
CA GLY A 1204 27.12 -13.09 -13.39
C GLY A 1204 27.63 -14.52 -13.51
N THR A 1205 27.38 -15.38 -12.52
CA THR A 1205 27.79 -16.78 -12.57
C THR A 1205 26.79 -17.65 -13.34
N VAL A 1206 27.32 -18.55 -14.16
CA VAL A 1206 26.62 -19.73 -14.69
C VAL A 1206 27.14 -20.98 -14.00
N HIS A 1207 26.23 -21.81 -13.47
CA HIS A 1207 26.53 -23.12 -12.90
C HIS A 1207 25.95 -24.24 -13.77
N ILE A 1208 26.66 -25.36 -13.87
CA ILE A 1208 26.17 -26.62 -14.41
C ILE A 1208 26.08 -27.62 -13.25
N LEU A 1209 24.87 -28.10 -13.00
CA LEU A 1209 24.58 -29.11 -11.99
C LEU A 1209 24.10 -30.38 -12.68
N ASP A 1210 24.48 -31.54 -12.16
CA ASP A 1210 23.94 -32.80 -12.67
C ASP A 1210 22.53 -33.10 -12.13
N CYS A 1211 21.94 -34.22 -12.55
CA CYS A 1211 20.61 -34.65 -12.09
C CYS A 1211 20.51 -34.87 -10.57
N LYS A 1212 21.63 -34.97 -9.84
CA LYS A 1212 21.69 -35.07 -8.37
C LYS A 1212 21.99 -33.74 -7.69
N GLY A 1213 22.17 -32.67 -8.45
CA GLY A 1213 22.47 -31.33 -7.97
C GLY A 1213 23.95 -31.11 -7.65
N GLU A 1214 24.87 -31.99 -8.07
CA GLU A 1214 26.31 -31.82 -7.90
C GLU A 1214 26.91 -30.91 -8.99
N GLU A 1215 27.84 -30.03 -8.63
CA GLU A 1215 28.38 -29.04 -9.58
C GLU A 1215 29.46 -29.66 -10.49
N ARG A 1216 29.17 -29.70 -11.79
CA ARG A 1216 30.07 -30.18 -12.85
C ARG A 1216 30.92 -29.08 -13.45
N GLY A 1217 30.37 -27.88 -13.57
CA GLY A 1217 31.07 -26.74 -14.17
C GLY A 1217 30.55 -25.40 -13.69
N ARG A 1218 31.38 -24.36 -13.85
CA ARG A 1218 30.98 -22.98 -13.62
C ARG A 1218 31.76 -22.00 -14.49
N TYR A 1219 31.12 -20.89 -14.84
CA TYR A 1219 31.71 -19.78 -15.56
C TYR A 1219 31.22 -18.46 -14.98
N ASN A 1220 32.10 -17.46 -14.84
CA ASN A 1220 31.76 -16.17 -14.25
C ASN A 1220 31.95 -15.06 -15.28
N PHE A 1221 30.85 -14.36 -15.62
CA PHE A 1221 30.86 -13.18 -16.47
C PHE A 1221 31.06 -11.89 -15.67
N ARG A 1222 31.26 -10.78 -16.39
CA ARG A 1222 31.13 -9.43 -15.83
C ARG A 1222 29.70 -8.95 -16.06
N GLY A 1223 28.90 -8.93 -15.00
CA GLY A 1223 27.50 -8.48 -15.03
C GLY A 1223 26.49 -9.64 -14.97
N GLU A 1224 25.26 -9.33 -14.60
CA GLU A 1224 24.17 -10.28 -14.38
C GLU A 1224 23.89 -11.15 -15.62
N VAL A 1225 23.72 -12.47 -15.41
CA VAL A 1225 23.18 -13.37 -16.43
C VAL A 1225 21.68 -13.10 -16.53
N ARG A 1226 21.20 -12.60 -17.67
CA ARG A 1226 19.78 -12.27 -17.84
C ARG A 1226 18.96 -13.43 -18.39
N GLU A 1227 19.53 -14.18 -19.30
CA GLU A 1227 18.84 -15.28 -19.98
C GLU A 1227 19.85 -16.35 -20.43
N LEU A 1228 19.38 -17.59 -20.53
CA LEU A 1228 20.17 -18.75 -20.94
C LEU A 1228 19.38 -19.56 -21.96
N ALA A 1229 20.08 -20.09 -22.94
CA ALA A 1229 19.61 -21.14 -23.84
C ALA A 1229 20.68 -22.23 -23.93
N ALA A 1230 20.28 -23.43 -24.34
CA ALA A 1230 21.19 -24.51 -24.64
C ALA A 1230 20.79 -25.14 -25.97
N ALA A 1231 21.74 -25.25 -26.88
CA ALA A 1231 21.50 -25.52 -28.30
C ALA A 1231 22.74 -26.13 -28.95
N ASP A 1232 22.56 -26.96 -29.98
CA ASP A 1232 23.66 -27.58 -30.74
C ASP A 1232 24.12 -26.61 -31.83
N ILE A 1233 24.92 -25.61 -31.43
CA ILE A 1233 25.28 -24.50 -32.31
C ILE A 1233 26.45 -24.84 -33.24
N ASP A 1234 27.15 -25.94 -33.01
CA ASP A 1234 28.24 -26.41 -33.88
C ASP A 1234 27.97 -27.75 -34.58
N GLY A 1235 26.74 -28.29 -34.41
CA GLY A 1235 26.25 -29.49 -35.09
C GLY A 1235 26.97 -30.77 -34.65
N ASP A 1236 27.65 -30.76 -33.51
CA ASP A 1236 28.40 -31.92 -33.02
C ASP A 1236 27.52 -32.93 -32.26
N GLY A 1237 26.28 -32.59 -31.95
CA GLY A 1237 25.33 -33.40 -31.19
C GLY A 1237 25.47 -33.25 -29.67
N VAL A 1238 26.18 -32.23 -29.20
CA VAL A 1238 26.26 -31.79 -27.80
C VAL A 1238 25.86 -30.33 -27.75
N ASN A 1239 24.98 -29.97 -26.81
CA ASN A 1239 24.52 -28.60 -26.73
C ASN A 1239 25.58 -27.70 -26.06
N GLU A 1240 25.84 -26.54 -26.65
CA GLU A 1240 26.52 -25.42 -26.01
C GLU A 1240 25.55 -24.62 -25.13
N ILE A 1241 26.10 -23.74 -24.29
CA ILE A 1241 25.32 -22.80 -23.48
C ILE A 1241 25.46 -21.41 -24.08
N VAL A 1242 24.33 -20.80 -24.43
CA VAL A 1242 24.27 -19.39 -24.85
C VAL A 1242 23.74 -18.56 -23.70
N ALA A 1243 24.49 -17.53 -23.30
CA ALA A 1243 24.15 -16.66 -22.19
C ALA A 1243 24.10 -15.20 -22.62
N ILE A 1244 23.08 -14.47 -22.15
CA ILE A 1244 23.01 -13.02 -22.29
C ILE A 1244 23.46 -12.36 -20.98
N THR A 1245 24.43 -11.46 -21.09
CA THR A 1245 24.81 -10.49 -20.06
C THR A 1245 24.56 -9.07 -20.56
N GLU A 1246 24.97 -8.04 -19.81
CA GLU A 1246 24.74 -6.65 -20.20
C GLU A 1246 25.29 -6.31 -21.60
N GLY A 1247 24.39 -6.24 -22.58
CA GLY A 1247 24.71 -5.89 -23.97
C GLY A 1247 25.63 -6.89 -24.68
N THR A 1248 25.84 -8.08 -24.13
CA THR A 1248 26.76 -9.10 -24.68
C THR A 1248 26.12 -10.48 -24.66
N ILE A 1249 26.35 -11.25 -25.72
CA ILE A 1249 25.99 -12.65 -25.86
C ILE A 1249 27.27 -13.46 -25.77
N HIS A 1250 27.23 -14.58 -25.05
CA HIS A 1250 28.36 -15.48 -24.86
C HIS A 1250 27.94 -16.89 -25.23
N ALA A 1251 28.76 -17.60 -26.00
CA ALA A 1251 28.65 -19.04 -26.16
C ALA A 1251 29.74 -19.73 -25.33
N LEU A 1252 29.31 -20.67 -24.48
CA LEU A 1252 30.18 -21.47 -23.64
C LEU A 1252 30.08 -22.93 -24.06
N ARG A 1253 31.21 -23.63 -24.03
CA ARG A 1253 31.24 -25.09 -24.20
C ARG A 1253 31.92 -25.78 -23.01
N PRO A 1254 31.51 -27.02 -22.67
CA PRO A 1254 32.22 -27.84 -21.70
C PRO A 1254 33.67 -28.11 -22.12
N VAL A 1255 34.62 -28.01 -21.18
CA VAL A 1255 36.02 -28.34 -21.46
C VAL A 1255 36.20 -29.86 -21.51
N LYS A 1256 36.62 -30.40 -22.66
CA LYS A 1256 36.97 -31.82 -22.81
C LYS A 1256 38.04 -32.21 -21.79
N THR A 1257 37.73 -33.14 -20.88
CA THR A 1257 38.72 -33.65 -19.92
C THR A 1257 39.78 -34.46 -20.66
N LEU A 1258 41.02 -34.49 -20.14
CA LEU A 1258 42.16 -35.19 -20.75
C LEU A 1258 41.91 -36.69 -21.04
N SER A 1259 40.88 -37.31 -20.46
CA SER A 1259 40.45 -38.68 -20.76
C SER A 1259 39.62 -38.83 -22.06
N GLU A 1260 39.11 -37.73 -22.63
CA GLU A 1260 38.29 -37.73 -23.85
C GLU A 1260 39.08 -37.35 -25.12
N ARG A 1261 40.32 -36.88 -24.95
CA ARG A 1261 41.29 -36.79 -26.06
C ARG A 1261 41.90 -38.17 -26.25
N GLY A 1262 41.22 -39.02 -27.00
CA GLY A 1262 41.73 -40.33 -27.41
C GLY A 1262 43.15 -40.22 -27.99
N THR A 1263 44.00 -41.15 -27.58
CA THR A 1263 45.35 -41.41 -28.11
C THR A 1263 45.38 -41.64 -29.60
#